data_AF-A0A8C1S8Y5-F1
#
_entry.id   AF-A0A8C1S8Y5-F1
#
_cell.length_a   1.000
_cell.length_b   1.000
_cell.length_c   1.000
_cell.angle_alpha   90.00
_cell.angle_beta   90.00
_cell.angle_gamma   90.00
#
_symmetry.space_group_name_H-M   'P 1'
#
loop_
_entity.id
_entity.type
_entity.pdbx_description
1 polymer ?
#
loop_
_entity_poly.entity_id
_entity_poly.type
_entity_poly.pdbx_seq_one_letter_code
_entity_poly.pdbx_strand_id
1 'polypeptide(L)'
;WQWEIGQRAVNGSLLYNYYICNVEEREQDNWLRTTFIQRHPTASRVFVELRFVVRDCNSFNADSLICKETFNLYASEADADIGTAFRKGLFRKVATIAPDEISSLGEMKMNIETKVVENLSRKGFYLAFQDIGACVAIYSVRVYYKTCPATVKSLAVFPETVAGGENQALREVAGSCVSNAVSEDQPRIYCTTDGEWVVPVSQCQCRPGFEAMNDTCQECQSGFFKSSVSSEACKPCPKNTQPSGPGATSCTCKDGFYRAPEDPEIAACSGLPSAPQDLVASTAQMSIGRLQLSWRPPADTGGRSDITYAVVCERCEGRACQPCGEKVRLDPSNTDLKETRVTVSELEPHLNYTFTVEARSGVSQFSNKRATISINTALHYTGRCSDQLKPLKTYVDPHTYEDPNTAVLKFASEIHPSHVTKQKVIGAGEFGEVYRGILKAPGRKETAVAIKTLKPGYTEKQRQDFLGEASIMGQFSHQNIIRLEGVVTKFKHAMIVTEYMENGALDKYLKDHDGEMPSFQLVGMLRGIAAGMKYLSDMSYVHRDLAARNILVNSNLECKVSDFGLSRVLEDEPEGTYTTSGGKIPIRWTAPEAIAYRKFTSASDVWSFGIVMWEVMAFGERPYWDMSNHEVMKAINEAFRLPAPMDCPSAVYQLMLQCWLQDRSKRPRFGDIVSILDKLLKSPDSLKAIADFDPRVSIRLPSTSGSDGSPFRSVAEWLESIKMSQYSENFSIAGIVSMEQVLQMKSE
;
A
#
# COMPACT_ATOMS: atom_id res chain seq x y z
N TRP A 1 66.81 40.24 -15.08
CA TRP A 1 66.23 40.23 -13.72
C TRP A 1 65.56 38.88 -13.48
N GLN A 2 65.59 38.34 -12.26
CA GLN A 2 64.96 37.05 -11.92
C GLN A 2 63.70 37.28 -11.10
N TRP A 3 62.89 36.24 -10.89
CA TRP A 3 61.79 36.31 -9.93
C TRP A 3 62.30 36.70 -8.54
N GLU A 4 61.66 37.69 -7.93
CA GLU A 4 62.03 38.21 -6.61
C GLU A 4 60.96 37.84 -5.58
N ILE A 5 61.36 37.78 -4.31
CA ILE A 5 60.43 37.56 -3.20
C ILE A 5 60.00 38.93 -2.67
N GLY A 6 58.71 39.23 -2.76
CA GLY A 6 58.12 40.40 -2.12
C GLY A 6 57.48 40.03 -0.79
N GLN A 7 57.44 41.01 0.12
CA GLN A 7 56.80 40.88 1.43
C GLN A 7 55.82 42.03 1.63
N ARG A 8 54.58 41.71 1.99
CA ARG A 8 53.55 42.71 2.29
C ARG A 8 52.79 42.33 3.57
N ALA A 9 52.58 43.29 4.46
CA ALA A 9 51.70 43.12 5.60
C ALA A 9 50.24 43.31 5.16
N VAL A 10 49.40 42.30 5.37
CA VAL A 10 47.96 42.34 5.11
C VAL A 10 47.24 41.88 6.37
N ASN A 11 46.40 42.74 6.95
CA ASN A 11 45.63 42.46 8.17
C ASN A 11 46.46 41.89 9.34
N GLY A 12 47.69 42.38 9.52
CA GLY A 12 48.58 41.95 10.61
C GLY A 12 49.40 40.68 10.34
N SER A 13 49.16 39.99 9.22
CA SER A 13 49.95 38.83 8.78
C SER A 13 50.92 39.22 7.66
N LEU A 14 52.13 38.63 7.68
CA LEU A 14 53.10 38.78 6.59
C LEU A 14 52.74 37.84 5.45
N LEU A 15 52.46 38.41 4.29
CA LEU A 15 52.20 37.69 3.05
C LEU A 15 53.43 37.81 2.15
N TYR A 16 53.99 36.67 1.76
CA TYR A 16 55.08 36.59 0.81
C TYR A 16 54.53 36.31 -0.58
N ASN A 17 55.09 36.93 -1.60
CA ASN A 17 54.78 36.66 -2.99
C ASN A 17 56.07 36.50 -3.80
N TYR A 18 55.96 35.87 -4.96
CA TYR A 18 57.00 35.91 -5.97
C TYR A 18 56.54 36.85 -7.07
N TYR A 19 57.33 37.87 -7.41
CA TYR A 19 56.96 38.83 -8.44
C TYR A 19 58.08 39.08 -9.45
N ILE A 20 57.70 39.54 -10.63
CA ILE A 20 58.58 39.98 -11.71
C ILE A 20 57.87 41.05 -12.54
N CYS A 21 58.59 42.07 -12.99
CA CYS A 21 58.02 43.16 -13.78
C CYS A 21 59.05 43.74 -14.75
N ASN A 22 59.59 42.88 -15.63
CA ASN A 22 60.63 43.26 -16.58
C ASN A 22 60.05 43.48 -17.99
N VAL A 23 59.25 44.54 -18.13
CA VAL A 23 58.45 44.82 -19.34
C VAL A 23 59.21 45.63 -20.42
N GLU A 24 60.42 46.10 -20.12
CA GLU A 24 61.22 46.96 -21.01
C GLU A 24 62.24 46.17 -21.87
N GLU A 25 62.56 44.93 -21.49
CA GLU A 25 63.53 44.09 -22.20
C GLU A 25 62.90 43.27 -23.34
N ARG A 26 63.58 43.19 -24.49
CA ARG A 26 63.04 42.57 -25.73
C ARG A 26 62.92 41.04 -25.69
N GLU A 27 63.85 40.36 -25.02
CA GLU A 27 63.87 38.91 -24.91
C GLU A 27 63.90 38.53 -23.43
N GLN A 28 62.83 37.90 -22.94
CA GLN A 28 62.68 37.46 -21.55
C GLN A 28 62.43 35.96 -21.50
N ASP A 29 63.09 35.28 -20.55
CA ASP A 29 62.92 33.85 -20.30
C ASP A 29 63.20 33.54 -18.81
N ASN A 30 62.31 34.03 -17.95
CA ASN A 30 62.50 34.06 -16.51
C ASN A 30 61.74 32.91 -15.83
N TRP A 31 62.47 31.99 -15.19
CA TRP A 31 61.89 30.79 -14.59
C TRP A 31 61.86 30.84 -13.06
N LEU A 32 60.74 30.47 -12.47
CA LEU A 32 60.57 30.15 -11.06
C LEU A 32 60.12 28.71 -10.94
N ARG A 33 60.77 27.89 -10.12
CA ARG A 33 60.42 26.48 -9.93
C ARG A 33 60.08 26.22 -8.47
N THR A 34 59.08 25.39 -8.22
CA THR A 34 58.79 24.87 -6.89
C THR A 34 59.90 23.95 -6.38
N THR A 35 59.83 23.58 -5.11
CA THR A 35 60.48 22.38 -4.58
C THR A 35 59.84 21.11 -5.14
N PHE A 36 60.44 19.95 -4.85
CA PHE A 36 59.89 18.66 -5.25
C PHE A 36 58.54 18.42 -4.56
N ILE A 37 57.51 18.12 -5.34
CA ILE A 37 56.17 17.77 -4.84
C ILE A 37 56.02 16.27 -4.93
N GLN A 38 55.91 15.60 -3.78
CA GLN A 38 55.68 14.17 -3.70
C GLN A 38 54.24 13.85 -4.13
N ARG A 39 54.08 12.91 -5.07
CA ARG A 39 52.77 12.49 -5.59
C ARG A 39 52.22 11.32 -4.80
N HIS A 40 50.92 11.33 -4.54
CA HIS A 40 50.25 10.14 -4.01
C HIS A 40 50.32 9.00 -5.06
N PRO A 41 50.70 7.76 -4.70
CA PRO A 41 50.99 6.69 -5.67
C PRO A 41 49.89 6.45 -6.70
N THR A 42 48.62 6.57 -6.29
CA THR A 42 47.44 6.32 -7.13
C THR A 42 46.86 7.58 -7.79
N ALA A 43 47.38 8.78 -7.50
CA ALA A 43 46.91 10.02 -8.10
C ALA A 43 47.61 10.26 -9.44
N SER A 44 46.91 10.10 -10.55
CA SER A 44 47.43 10.39 -11.90
C SER A 44 47.18 11.84 -12.33
N ARG A 45 46.37 12.58 -11.56
CA ARG A 45 45.91 13.94 -11.82
C ARG A 45 46.03 14.78 -10.56
N VAL A 46 46.50 16.02 -10.73
CA VAL A 46 46.54 17.03 -9.66
C VAL A 46 46.00 18.36 -10.18
N PHE A 47 45.48 19.16 -9.27
CA PHE A 47 44.98 20.51 -9.50
C PHE A 47 45.98 21.50 -8.93
N VAL A 48 46.24 22.56 -9.70
CA VAL A 48 47.13 23.66 -9.37
C VAL A 48 46.27 24.92 -9.34
N GLU A 49 45.87 25.34 -8.14
CA GLU A 49 45.19 26.61 -7.90
C GLU A 49 46.24 27.71 -7.68
N LEU A 50 46.20 28.72 -8.54
CA LEU A 50 47.08 29.88 -8.52
C LEU A 50 46.29 31.09 -8.06
N ARG A 51 46.85 31.87 -7.14
CA ARG A 51 46.38 33.23 -6.84
C ARG A 51 47.44 34.22 -7.24
N PHE A 52 47.13 35.12 -8.15
CA PHE A 52 48.11 36.01 -8.75
C PHE A 52 47.51 37.36 -9.16
N VAL A 53 48.38 38.31 -9.44
CA VAL A 53 48.05 39.65 -9.92
C VAL A 53 48.85 39.90 -11.18
N VAL A 54 48.22 40.50 -12.19
CA VAL A 54 48.87 40.97 -13.42
C VAL A 54 48.54 42.45 -13.60
N ARG A 55 49.53 43.25 -13.95
CA ARG A 55 49.37 44.68 -14.18
C ARG A 55 49.16 44.98 -15.68
N ASP A 56 48.27 45.92 -15.96
CA ASP A 56 47.91 46.38 -17.32
C ASP A 56 49.13 46.89 -18.08
N CYS A 57 49.35 46.36 -19.28
CA CYS A 57 50.44 46.81 -20.14
C CYS A 57 50.27 48.27 -20.59
N ASN A 58 49.04 48.78 -20.68
CA ASN A 58 48.75 50.18 -21.02
C ASN A 58 49.13 51.14 -19.88
N SER A 59 49.40 50.63 -18.68
CA SER A 59 49.85 51.43 -17.54
C SER A 59 51.34 51.76 -17.57
N PHE A 60 52.07 51.28 -18.59
CA PHE A 60 53.48 51.57 -18.85
C PHE A 60 53.63 52.56 -20.02
N ASN A 61 54.77 53.25 -20.10
CA ASN A 61 55.02 54.26 -21.13
C ASN A 61 55.07 53.65 -22.55
N ALA A 62 54.89 54.49 -23.59
CA ALA A 62 54.74 54.09 -25.01
C ALA A 62 55.89 53.26 -25.63
N ASP A 63 57.02 53.09 -24.94
CA ASP A 63 58.12 52.22 -25.35
C ASP A 63 57.90 50.72 -25.00
N SER A 64 56.85 50.39 -24.24
CA SER A 64 56.51 49.02 -23.78
C SER A 64 55.72 48.18 -24.81
N LEU A 65 56.05 48.27 -26.10
CA LEU A 65 55.41 47.49 -27.19
C LEU A 65 55.60 45.95 -27.07
N ILE A 66 56.35 45.49 -26.08
CA ILE A 66 56.72 44.07 -25.86
C ILE A 66 56.07 43.48 -24.59
N CYS A 67 55.37 44.32 -23.80
CA CYS A 67 54.71 43.89 -22.57
C CYS A 67 53.65 42.82 -22.83
N LYS A 68 53.58 41.83 -21.95
CA LYS A 68 52.57 40.76 -21.98
C LYS A 68 51.78 40.71 -20.68
N GLU A 69 50.58 40.16 -20.77
CA GLU A 69 49.68 40.00 -19.62
C GLU A 69 49.51 38.52 -19.26
N THR A 70 50.42 37.67 -19.71
CA THR A 70 50.36 36.22 -19.53
C THR A 70 51.71 35.65 -19.12
N PHE A 71 51.68 34.57 -18.36
CA PHE A 71 52.85 33.76 -18.01
C PHE A 71 52.53 32.29 -18.23
N ASN A 72 53.53 31.42 -18.30
CA ASN A 72 53.33 30.01 -18.62
C ASN A 72 53.54 29.14 -17.38
N LEU A 73 52.68 28.13 -17.21
CA LEU A 73 52.82 27.05 -16.24
C LEU A 73 53.43 25.83 -16.93
N TYR A 74 54.42 25.23 -16.28
CA TYR A 74 55.13 24.03 -16.72
C TYR A 74 55.16 22.97 -15.60
N ALA A 75 55.32 21.70 -16.00
CA ALA A 75 55.51 20.58 -15.09
C ALA A 75 56.64 19.67 -15.56
N SER A 76 57.35 19.02 -14.63
CA SER A 76 58.36 17.99 -14.93
C SER A 76 58.31 16.88 -13.88
N GLU A 77 58.24 15.63 -14.32
CA GLU A 77 58.14 14.45 -13.45
C GLU A 77 59.52 13.89 -13.07
N ALA A 78 59.69 13.52 -11.80
CA ALA A 78 60.92 12.93 -11.29
C ALA A 78 60.63 11.85 -10.25
N ASP A 79 61.52 10.86 -10.14
CA ASP A 79 61.41 9.79 -9.15
C ASP A 79 62.03 10.14 -7.79
N ALA A 80 62.78 11.25 -7.72
CA ALA A 80 63.40 11.75 -6.50
C ALA A 80 63.63 13.27 -6.58
N ASP A 81 63.93 13.88 -5.42
CA ASP A 81 64.35 15.28 -5.36
C ASP A 81 65.74 15.44 -6.03
N ILE A 82 65.83 16.33 -7.03
CA ILE A 82 67.05 16.64 -7.78
C ILE A 82 67.73 17.91 -7.27
N GLY A 83 67.28 18.44 -6.13
CA GLY A 83 67.83 19.64 -5.51
C GLY A 83 67.69 20.88 -6.39
N THR A 84 68.74 21.69 -6.46
CA THR A 84 68.74 22.96 -7.20
C THR A 84 69.03 22.82 -8.70
N ALA A 85 69.29 21.60 -9.20
CA ALA A 85 69.56 21.38 -10.62
C ALA A 85 68.33 21.74 -11.48
N PHE A 86 68.51 22.63 -12.46
CA PHE A 86 67.44 23.12 -13.32
C PHE A 86 67.78 22.95 -14.80
N ARG A 87 66.90 22.27 -15.55
CA ARG A 87 67.06 22.04 -17.00
C ARG A 87 65.74 22.32 -17.72
N LYS A 88 65.69 23.42 -18.48
CA LYS A 88 64.49 23.90 -19.19
C LYS A 88 63.85 22.82 -20.07
N GLY A 89 64.67 22.06 -20.81
CA GLY A 89 64.18 21.02 -21.73
C GLY A 89 63.48 19.82 -21.08
N LEU A 90 63.50 19.69 -19.74
CA LEU A 90 62.77 18.63 -19.02
C LEU A 90 61.34 19.03 -18.64
N PHE A 91 60.97 20.29 -18.83
CA PHE A 91 59.67 20.83 -18.46
C PHE A 91 58.72 20.80 -19.65
N ARG A 92 57.55 20.16 -19.48
CA ARG A 92 56.45 20.24 -20.44
C ARG A 92 55.54 21.42 -20.10
N LYS A 93 55.08 22.15 -21.11
CA LYS A 93 54.12 23.24 -20.92
C LYS A 93 52.76 22.65 -20.53
N VAL A 94 52.19 23.12 -19.43
CA VAL A 94 50.85 22.76 -18.95
C VAL A 94 49.83 23.72 -19.54
N ALA A 95 50.02 25.02 -19.34
CA ALA A 95 49.11 26.05 -19.83
C ALA A 95 49.79 27.42 -19.94
N THR A 96 49.21 28.30 -20.76
CA THR A 96 49.41 29.75 -20.63
C THR A 96 48.37 30.26 -19.64
N ILE A 97 48.79 31.03 -18.64
CA ILE A 97 47.93 31.63 -17.62
C ILE A 97 47.69 33.07 -18.00
N ALA A 98 46.42 33.46 -18.06
CA ALA A 98 45.95 34.82 -18.29
C ALA A 98 45.07 35.25 -17.11
N PRO A 99 45.04 36.53 -16.74
CA PRO A 99 44.10 37.05 -15.76
C PRO A 99 42.70 37.18 -16.36
N ASP A 100 41.67 36.97 -15.53
CA ASP A 100 40.29 37.37 -15.86
C ASP A 100 40.14 38.89 -15.69
N GLU A 101 40.81 39.46 -14.68
CA GLU A 101 40.83 40.89 -14.38
C GLU A 101 42.26 41.43 -14.29
N ILE A 102 42.54 42.51 -15.01
CA ILE A 102 43.85 43.16 -15.06
C ILE A 102 43.90 44.29 -14.03
N SER A 103 45.01 44.40 -13.30
CA SER A 103 45.21 45.47 -12.30
C SER A 103 45.66 46.78 -12.94
N SER A 104 44.93 47.85 -12.67
CA SER A 104 45.22 49.20 -13.13
C SER A 104 46.00 50.00 -12.07
N LEU A 105 46.37 51.23 -12.40
CA LEU A 105 47.18 52.08 -11.53
C LEU A 105 46.38 52.48 -10.28
N GLY A 106 46.73 51.90 -9.12
CA GLY A 106 46.08 52.15 -7.84
C GLY A 106 45.00 51.13 -7.43
N GLU A 107 44.66 50.18 -8.30
CA GLU A 107 43.67 49.14 -8.02
C GLU A 107 44.26 47.73 -8.23
N MET A 108 44.24 46.90 -7.19
CA MET A 108 44.77 45.53 -7.24
C MET A 108 43.62 44.53 -7.44
N LYS A 109 43.68 43.78 -8.53
CA LYS A 109 42.76 42.68 -8.87
C LYS A 109 43.44 41.33 -8.69
N MET A 110 42.93 40.53 -7.74
CA MET A 110 43.44 39.19 -7.47
C MET A 110 42.71 38.17 -8.34
N ASN A 111 43.47 37.45 -9.15
CA ASN A 111 42.98 36.40 -10.04
C ASN A 111 43.17 35.03 -9.40
N ILE A 112 42.22 34.12 -9.61
CA ILE A 112 42.28 32.74 -9.15
C ILE A 112 42.11 31.82 -10.36
N GLU A 113 43.14 31.05 -10.68
CA GLU A 113 43.13 30.13 -11.82
C GLU A 113 43.47 28.71 -11.38
N THR A 114 42.66 27.74 -11.81
CA THR A 114 42.90 26.33 -11.50
C THR A 114 43.25 25.57 -12.78
N LYS A 115 44.48 25.08 -12.86
CA LYS A 115 44.92 24.23 -13.97
C LYS A 115 45.15 22.79 -13.52
N VAL A 116 45.00 21.87 -14.46
CA VAL A 116 45.10 20.43 -14.19
C VAL A 116 46.39 19.90 -14.81
N VAL A 117 47.15 19.13 -14.02
CA VAL A 117 48.29 18.36 -14.51
C VAL A 117 47.90 16.89 -14.52
N GLU A 118 47.79 16.31 -15.71
CA GLU A 118 47.33 14.93 -15.92
C GLU A 118 48.45 13.99 -16.37
N ASN A 119 48.14 12.69 -16.36
CA ASN A 119 49.02 11.60 -16.78
C ASN A 119 50.32 11.50 -15.97
N LEU A 120 50.27 11.85 -14.69
CA LEU A 120 51.40 11.69 -13.77
C LEU A 120 51.60 10.22 -13.41
N SER A 121 52.83 9.75 -13.51
CA SER A 121 53.23 8.35 -13.33
C SER A 121 54.44 8.18 -12.41
N ARG A 122 55.36 9.15 -12.33
CA ARG A 122 56.56 9.08 -11.47
C ARG A 122 56.26 9.38 -10.01
N LYS A 123 57.24 9.22 -9.10
CA LYS A 123 57.03 9.42 -7.64
C LYS A 123 56.70 10.86 -7.22
N GLY A 124 57.06 11.85 -8.04
CA GLY A 124 56.72 13.25 -7.79
C GLY A 124 56.98 14.11 -9.02
N PHE A 125 56.84 15.42 -8.84
CA PHE A 125 56.99 16.39 -9.92
C PHE A 125 57.40 17.76 -9.40
N TYR A 126 57.84 18.62 -10.32
CA TYR A 126 58.07 20.04 -10.10
C TYR A 126 57.09 20.84 -10.93
N LEU A 127 56.63 21.96 -10.40
CA LEU A 127 55.98 23.01 -11.19
C LEU A 127 56.99 24.11 -11.47
N ALA A 128 56.86 24.74 -12.64
CA ALA A 128 57.64 25.92 -12.96
C ALA A 128 56.79 26.98 -13.66
N PHE A 129 57.13 28.23 -13.42
CA PHE A 129 56.46 29.42 -13.94
C PHE A 129 57.47 30.16 -14.81
N GLN A 130 57.11 30.37 -16.07
CA GLN A 130 57.95 31.09 -17.02
C GLN A 130 57.28 32.42 -17.36
N ASP A 131 58.00 33.49 -17.07
CA ASP A 131 57.69 34.83 -17.55
C ASP A 131 58.47 35.14 -18.83
N ILE A 132 57.79 35.81 -19.76
CA ILE A 132 58.26 36.16 -21.11
C ILE A 132 58.05 37.66 -21.41
N GLY A 133 57.98 38.51 -20.37
CA GLY A 133 57.83 39.96 -20.49
C GLY A 133 56.56 40.53 -19.86
N ALA A 134 56.05 39.93 -18.79
CA ALA A 134 54.87 40.37 -18.06
C ALA A 134 55.21 41.01 -16.71
N CYS A 135 54.25 41.74 -16.14
CA CYS A 135 54.32 42.26 -14.78
C CYS A 135 53.36 41.48 -13.88
N VAL A 136 53.90 40.47 -13.20
CA VAL A 136 53.13 39.44 -12.47
C VAL A 136 53.61 39.30 -11.03
N ALA A 137 52.67 39.08 -10.11
CA ALA A 137 52.95 38.65 -8.74
C ALA A 137 52.10 37.42 -8.37
N ILE A 138 52.75 36.31 -8.01
CA ILE A 138 52.13 35.07 -7.55
C ILE A 138 52.09 35.08 -6.03
N TYR A 139 50.87 35.05 -5.47
CA TYR A 139 50.60 35.09 -4.03
C TYR A 139 50.37 33.71 -3.42
N SER A 140 49.83 32.75 -4.17
CA SER A 140 49.60 31.39 -3.68
C SER A 140 49.68 30.39 -4.83
N VAL A 141 50.33 29.26 -4.55
CA VAL A 141 50.32 28.07 -5.40
C VAL A 141 49.86 26.92 -4.52
N ARG A 142 48.62 26.46 -4.71
CA ARG A 142 48.05 25.34 -3.98
C ARG A 142 47.92 24.15 -4.91
N VAL A 143 48.58 23.05 -4.54
CA VAL A 143 48.56 21.81 -5.30
C VAL A 143 47.80 20.75 -4.52
N TYR A 144 46.79 20.14 -5.11
CA TYR A 144 45.96 19.14 -4.46
C TYR A 144 45.44 18.09 -5.44
N TYR A 145 44.97 16.95 -4.93
CA TYR A 145 44.20 15.97 -5.68
C TYR A 145 42.87 15.74 -4.97
N LYS A 146 41.89 15.20 -5.68
CA LYS A 146 40.56 14.92 -5.12
C LYS A 146 40.46 13.45 -4.69
N THR A 147 39.78 13.21 -3.56
CA THR A 147 39.43 11.89 -3.07
C THR A 147 37.92 11.81 -2.83
N CYS A 148 37.35 10.62 -3.01
CA CYS A 148 36.07 10.30 -2.43
C CYS A 148 36.33 9.85 -0.97
N PRO A 149 35.73 10.52 0.04
CA PRO A 149 36.02 10.26 1.44
C PRO A 149 35.55 8.87 1.88
N ALA A 150 36.18 8.30 2.90
CA ALA A 150 35.72 7.04 3.49
C ALA A 150 34.27 7.19 3.99
N THR A 151 33.40 6.24 3.64
CA THR A 151 31.98 6.31 3.96
C THR A 151 31.42 4.92 4.26
N VAL A 152 30.36 4.89 5.04
CA VAL A 152 29.47 3.72 5.11
C VAL A 152 28.21 4.07 4.33
N LYS A 153 27.77 3.18 3.45
CA LYS A 153 26.49 3.31 2.72
C LYS A 153 25.88 1.93 2.58
N SER A 154 24.58 1.82 2.85
CA SER A 154 23.85 0.55 2.73
C SER A 154 24.51 -0.60 3.51
N LEU A 155 24.98 -0.30 4.72
CA LEU A 155 25.69 -1.24 5.62
C LEU A 155 26.99 -1.82 5.02
N ALA A 156 27.58 -1.15 4.02
CA ALA A 156 28.87 -1.47 3.46
C ALA A 156 29.86 -0.32 3.71
N VAL A 157 31.06 -0.66 4.17
CA VAL A 157 32.19 0.25 4.39
C VAL A 157 32.97 0.38 3.09
N PHE A 158 33.18 1.62 2.66
CA PHE A 158 33.98 1.98 1.50
C PHE A 158 35.17 2.85 1.94
N PRO A 159 36.42 2.47 1.59
CA PRO A 159 37.61 3.22 1.97
C PRO A 159 37.72 4.54 1.20
N GLU A 160 38.47 5.49 1.75
CA GLU A 160 38.86 6.69 1.01
C GLU A 160 39.58 6.28 -0.29
N THR A 161 39.14 6.86 -1.41
CA THR A 161 39.62 6.48 -2.73
C THR A 161 40.00 7.71 -3.55
N VAL A 162 41.19 7.70 -4.15
CA VAL A 162 41.62 8.76 -5.07
C VAL A 162 40.77 8.76 -6.34
N ALA A 163 40.23 9.94 -6.68
CA ALA A 163 39.41 10.16 -7.86
C ALA A 163 40.14 9.77 -9.15
N GLY A 164 39.38 9.28 -10.13
CA GLY A 164 39.90 8.89 -11.44
C GLY A 164 40.34 10.07 -12.31
N GLY A 165 41.03 9.77 -13.42
CA GLY A 165 41.31 10.73 -14.50
C GLY A 165 40.31 10.60 -15.65
N GLU A 166 40.49 11.37 -16.74
CA GLU A 166 39.56 11.34 -17.89
C GLU A 166 39.38 9.94 -18.50
N ASN A 167 40.45 9.13 -18.54
CA ASN A 167 40.40 7.76 -19.05
C ASN A 167 39.66 6.75 -18.13
N GLN A 168 39.32 7.15 -16.91
CA GLN A 168 38.57 6.34 -15.94
C GLN A 168 37.64 7.26 -15.15
N ALA A 169 36.65 7.83 -15.86
CA ALA A 169 35.72 8.83 -15.30
C ALA A 169 34.95 8.34 -14.06
N LEU A 170 34.68 7.04 -13.99
CA LEU A 170 34.11 6.35 -12.85
C LEU A 170 35.05 5.26 -12.38
N ARG A 171 35.52 5.38 -11.14
CA ARG A 171 36.36 4.36 -10.50
C ARG A 171 35.49 3.47 -9.63
N GLU A 172 35.38 2.19 -10.01
CA GLU A 172 34.71 1.17 -9.21
C GLU A 172 35.48 0.88 -7.92
N VAL A 173 34.76 0.85 -6.80
CA VAL A 173 35.31 0.57 -5.48
C VAL A 173 34.48 -0.55 -4.84
N ALA A 174 35.15 -1.65 -4.50
CA ALA A 174 34.56 -2.74 -3.75
C ALA A 174 34.49 -2.36 -2.25
N GLY A 175 33.30 -2.54 -1.67
CA GLY A 175 33.05 -2.37 -0.25
C GLY A 175 33.14 -3.69 0.51
N SER A 176 33.03 -3.58 1.83
CA SER A 176 32.91 -4.72 2.74
C SER A 176 31.74 -4.48 3.69
N CYS A 177 30.95 -5.52 3.97
CA CYS A 177 29.82 -5.37 4.89
C CYS A 177 30.31 -5.01 6.30
N VAL A 178 29.55 -4.18 7.00
CA VAL A 178 29.79 -3.87 8.43
C VAL A 178 29.67 -5.13 9.28
N SER A 179 30.16 -5.08 10.52
CA SER A 179 30.04 -6.19 11.47
C SER A 179 28.58 -6.65 11.60
N ASN A 180 28.37 -7.96 11.62
CA ASN A 180 27.03 -8.59 11.69
C ASN A 180 26.12 -8.32 10.49
N ALA A 181 26.67 -7.90 9.34
CA ALA A 181 25.98 -7.86 8.07
C ALA A 181 26.56 -8.88 7.07
N VAL A 182 25.78 -9.23 6.06
CA VAL A 182 26.18 -10.11 4.96
C VAL A 182 25.50 -9.67 3.68
N SER A 183 26.14 -9.91 2.54
CA SER A 183 25.58 -9.68 1.21
C SER A 183 25.88 -10.89 0.35
N GLU A 184 24.97 -11.22 -0.56
CA GLU A 184 25.16 -12.29 -1.56
C GLU A 184 26.24 -11.89 -2.57
N ASP A 185 26.14 -10.65 -3.08
CA ASP A 185 27.13 -10.05 -3.98
C ASP A 185 28.03 -9.06 -3.24
N GLN A 186 29.29 -8.92 -3.68
CA GLN A 186 30.20 -7.92 -3.15
C GLN A 186 29.66 -6.49 -3.41
N PRO A 187 29.49 -5.65 -2.37
CA PRO A 187 28.94 -4.30 -2.52
C PRO A 187 29.87 -3.39 -3.30
N ARG A 188 29.32 -2.55 -4.16
CA ARG A 188 30.08 -1.69 -5.07
C ARG A 188 29.54 -0.27 -5.12
N ILE A 189 30.45 0.68 -5.27
CA ILE A 189 30.17 2.10 -5.45
C ILE A 189 31.17 2.70 -6.43
N TYR A 190 30.83 3.85 -7.04
CA TYR A 190 31.69 4.51 -8.02
C TYR A 190 32.12 5.89 -7.53
N CYS A 191 33.43 6.15 -7.61
CA CYS A 191 34.03 7.45 -7.32
C CYS A 191 34.20 8.26 -8.62
N THR A 192 33.66 9.48 -8.66
CA THR A 192 33.76 10.38 -9.82
C THR A 192 35.10 11.10 -9.88
N THR A 193 35.38 11.75 -11.01
CA THR A 193 36.54 12.63 -11.20
C THR A 193 36.55 13.86 -10.28
N ASP A 194 35.39 14.22 -9.71
CA ASP A 194 35.22 15.34 -8.79
C ASP A 194 35.29 14.94 -7.32
N GLY A 195 35.54 13.66 -7.00
CA GLY A 195 35.63 13.19 -5.62
C GLY A 195 34.28 12.93 -4.96
N GLU A 196 33.24 12.66 -5.76
CA GLU A 196 31.90 12.36 -5.27
C GLU A 196 31.54 10.88 -5.47
N TRP A 197 30.74 10.35 -4.54
CA TRP A 197 30.23 8.98 -4.61
C TRP A 197 28.91 8.90 -5.37
N VAL A 198 28.84 8.07 -6.40
CA VAL A 198 27.61 7.84 -7.19
C VAL A 198 27.22 6.35 -7.21
N VAL A 199 25.90 6.11 -7.23
CA VAL A 199 25.18 4.82 -7.36
C VAL A 199 25.61 3.70 -6.38
N PRO A 200 24.75 3.28 -5.44
CA PRO A 200 24.95 2.03 -4.71
C PRO A 200 24.47 0.83 -5.54
N VAL A 201 25.30 -0.21 -5.70
CA VAL A 201 24.88 -1.51 -6.24
C VAL A 201 25.22 -2.59 -5.21
N SER A 202 24.19 -3.42 -4.91
CA SER A 202 24.06 -4.39 -3.82
C SER A 202 24.18 -3.82 -2.39
N GLN A 203 23.30 -4.27 -1.51
CA GLN A 203 23.19 -3.80 -0.12
C GLN A 203 23.53 -4.93 0.83
N CYS A 204 24.33 -4.63 1.87
CA CYS A 204 24.52 -5.57 2.97
C CYS A 204 23.27 -5.61 3.84
N GLN A 205 22.95 -6.78 4.38
CA GLN A 205 21.79 -7.01 5.24
C GLN A 205 22.25 -7.56 6.58
N CYS A 206 21.65 -7.09 7.67
CA CYS A 206 21.99 -7.57 9.00
C CYS A 206 21.63 -9.05 9.17
N ARG A 207 22.50 -9.79 9.85
CA ARG A 207 22.34 -11.20 10.19
C ARG A 207 21.15 -11.43 11.13
N PRO A 208 20.66 -12.69 11.28
CA PRO A 208 19.68 -13.03 12.29
C PRO A 208 20.11 -12.55 13.68
N GLY A 209 19.18 -12.00 14.45
CA GLY A 209 19.43 -11.38 15.74
C GLY A 209 19.91 -9.92 15.69
N PHE A 210 20.11 -9.34 14.50
CA PHE A 210 20.60 -7.96 14.34
C PHE A 210 19.72 -7.10 13.42
N GLU A 211 19.48 -5.86 13.79
CA GLU A 211 18.79 -4.86 12.97
C GLU A 211 19.69 -3.69 12.59
N ALA A 212 19.31 -3.04 11.47
CA ALA A 212 20.01 -1.87 10.98
C ALA A 212 19.64 -0.66 11.83
N MET A 213 20.62 -0.09 12.52
CA MET A 213 20.48 1.17 13.23
C MET A 213 21.58 2.11 12.76
N ASN A 214 21.15 3.16 12.04
CA ASN A 214 22.03 4.03 11.26
C ASN A 214 22.87 3.21 10.26
N ASP A 215 24.19 3.32 10.35
CA ASP A 215 25.16 2.62 9.49
C ASP A 215 25.74 1.34 10.15
N THR A 216 25.08 0.81 11.19
CA THR A 216 25.55 -0.36 11.94
C THR A 216 24.46 -1.42 12.12
N CYS A 217 24.86 -2.69 12.27
CA CYS A 217 23.96 -3.75 12.67
C CYS A 217 24.07 -3.97 14.19
N GLN A 218 23.02 -3.64 14.92
CA GLN A 218 22.94 -3.78 16.38
C GLN A 218 22.07 -4.97 16.77
N GLU A 219 22.37 -5.58 17.91
CA GLU A 219 21.59 -6.71 18.43
C GLU A 219 20.14 -6.30 18.68
N CYS A 220 19.19 -7.19 18.37
CA CYS A 220 17.80 -7.00 18.74
C CYS A 220 17.69 -6.74 20.24
N GLN A 221 16.86 -5.78 20.63
CA GLN A 221 16.59 -5.51 22.04
C GLN A 221 15.85 -6.68 22.70
N SER A 222 15.91 -6.75 24.03
CA SER A 222 15.19 -7.78 24.79
C SER A 222 13.67 -7.73 24.51
N GLY A 223 13.07 -8.89 24.29
CA GLY A 223 11.68 -9.00 23.86
C GLY A 223 11.47 -8.87 22.36
N PHE A 224 12.53 -8.68 21.56
CA PHE A 224 12.50 -8.66 20.11
C PHE A 224 13.40 -9.74 19.52
N PHE A 225 13.12 -10.14 18.29
CA PHE A 225 13.87 -11.18 17.59
C PHE A 225 13.95 -10.92 16.08
N LYS A 226 14.90 -11.59 15.43
CA LYS A 226 15.00 -11.63 13.96
C LYS A 226 15.58 -12.95 13.48
N SER A 227 14.82 -13.69 12.68
CA SER A 227 15.15 -15.07 12.31
C SER A 227 16.00 -15.23 11.05
N SER A 228 16.00 -14.25 10.15
CA SER A 228 16.65 -14.34 8.84
C SER A 228 17.49 -13.11 8.51
N VAL A 229 18.40 -13.27 7.55
CA VAL A 229 19.10 -12.15 6.91
C VAL A 229 18.07 -11.34 6.14
N SER A 230 17.86 -10.09 6.53
CA SER A 230 16.92 -9.19 5.86
C SER A 230 17.20 -7.74 6.22
N SER A 231 16.61 -6.81 5.47
CA SER A 231 16.56 -5.38 5.82
C SER A 231 15.47 -5.05 6.84
N GLU A 232 14.67 -6.03 7.28
CA GLU A 232 13.62 -5.80 8.28
C GLU A 232 14.21 -5.54 9.67
N ALA A 233 13.53 -4.69 10.42
CA ALA A 233 13.80 -4.43 11.83
C ALA A 233 13.46 -5.66 12.69
N CYS A 234 14.00 -5.72 13.91
CA CYS A 234 13.67 -6.74 14.87
C CYS A 234 12.18 -6.68 15.23
N LYS A 235 11.53 -7.83 15.25
CA LYS A 235 10.09 -7.94 15.52
C LYS A 235 9.86 -8.26 16.99
N PRO A 236 8.80 -7.71 17.63
CA PRO A 236 8.47 -8.09 18.98
C PRO A 236 8.13 -9.58 19.05
N CYS A 237 8.49 -10.23 20.15
CA CYS A 237 8.15 -11.62 20.40
C CYS A 237 6.62 -11.83 20.30
N PRO A 238 6.17 -12.85 19.56
CA PRO A 238 4.76 -13.05 19.26
C PRO A 238 3.99 -13.49 20.51
N LYS A 239 2.65 -13.48 20.44
CA LYS A 239 1.80 -13.86 21.58
C LYS A 239 2.15 -15.27 22.10
N ASN A 240 1.97 -15.46 23.40
CA ASN A 240 2.24 -16.71 24.13
C ASN A 240 3.69 -17.19 24.09
N THR A 241 4.64 -16.30 23.81
CA THR A 241 6.09 -16.55 23.96
C THR A 241 6.67 -15.76 25.13
N GLN A 242 7.81 -16.24 25.65
CA GLN A 242 8.58 -15.53 26.67
C GLN A 242 9.36 -14.38 26.02
N PRO A 243 9.58 -13.25 26.73
CA PRO A 243 10.48 -12.21 26.24
C PRO A 243 11.87 -12.79 25.98
N SER A 244 12.38 -12.57 24.77
CA SER A 244 13.72 -13.00 24.38
C SER A 244 14.82 -12.16 25.04
N GLY A 245 16.02 -12.72 25.17
CA GLY A 245 17.23 -11.95 25.47
C GLY A 245 17.69 -11.10 24.26
N PRO A 246 18.71 -10.23 24.44
CA PRO A 246 19.31 -9.50 23.33
C PRO A 246 19.83 -10.43 22.24
N GLY A 247 19.74 -10.00 20.97
CA GLY A 247 20.30 -10.74 19.84
C GLY A 247 19.54 -12.02 19.46
N ALA A 248 18.31 -12.21 19.95
CA ALA A 248 17.57 -13.44 19.73
C ALA A 248 17.11 -13.63 18.28
N THR A 249 17.15 -14.89 17.81
CA THR A 249 16.69 -15.28 16.48
C THR A 249 15.26 -15.85 16.47
N SER A 250 14.76 -16.24 17.63
CA SER A 250 13.40 -16.73 17.86
C SER A 250 12.99 -16.54 19.32
N CYS A 251 11.70 -16.71 19.62
CA CYS A 251 11.17 -16.62 20.99
C CYS A 251 10.63 -17.96 21.45
N THR A 252 10.93 -18.35 22.70
CA THR A 252 10.50 -19.61 23.31
C THR A 252 9.05 -19.53 23.78
N CYS A 253 8.32 -20.64 23.75
CA CYS A 253 6.93 -20.66 24.22
C CYS A 253 6.83 -20.46 25.75
N LYS A 254 5.73 -19.84 26.19
CA LYS A 254 5.35 -19.85 27.62
C LYS A 254 4.84 -21.24 28.00
N ASP A 255 4.91 -21.56 29.30
CA ASP A 255 4.39 -22.82 29.83
C ASP A 255 2.90 -23.01 29.49
N GLY A 256 2.56 -24.20 28.98
CA GLY A 256 1.20 -24.54 28.55
C GLY A 256 0.84 -24.12 27.11
N PHE A 257 1.77 -23.51 26.38
CA PHE A 257 1.64 -23.17 24.96
C PHE A 257 2.71 -23.88 24.14
N TYR A 258 2.37 -24.25 22.91
CA TYR A 258 3.22 -25.07 22.06
C TYR A 258 3.16 -24.64 20.59
N ARG A 259 4.14 -25.11 19.82
CA ARG A 259 4.13 -25.08 18.35
C ARG A 259 3.99 -26.51 17.83
N ALA A 260 3.11 -26.71 16.88
CA ALA A 260 3.02 -27.96 16.14
C ALA A 260 4.25 -28.12 15.21
N PRO A 261 4.61 -29.35 14.79
CA PRO A 261 5.73 -29.58 13.87
C PRO A 261 5.62 -28.81 12.55
N GLU A 262 4.40 -28.51 12.11
CA GLU A 262 4.11 -27.77 10.88
C GLU A 262 4.12 -26.24 11.08
N ASP A 263 4.16 -25.76 12.34
CA ASP A 263 4.16 -24.33 12.63
C ASP A 263 5.55 -23.72 12.38
N PRO A 264 5.63 -22.50 11.79
CA PRO A 264 6.89 -21.77 11.71
C PRO A 264 7.48 -21.47 13.10
N GLU A 265 8.80 -21.59 13.26
CA GLU A 265 9.47 -21.29 14.54
C GLU A 265 9.25 -19.85 15.05
N ILE A 266 8.94 -18.94 14.13
CA ILE A 266 8.68 -17.53 14.40
C ILE A 266 7.21 -17.21 14.70
N ALA A 267 6.32 -18.20 14.59
CA ALA A 267 4.89 -18.02 14.86
C ALA A 267 4.61 -17.90 16.37
N ALA A 268 3.44 -17.35 16.69
CA ALA A 268 2.91 -17.36 18.05
C ALA A 268 2.70 -18.81 18.52
N CYS A 269 2.89 -19.05 19.82
CA CYS A 269 2.57 -20.36 20.39
C CYS A 269 1.06 -20.46 20.63
N SER A 270 0.50 -21.64 20.41
CA SER A 270 -0.93 -21.91 20.59
C SER A 270 -1.21 -22.73 21.85
N GLY A 271 -2.39 -22.51 22.43
CA GLY A 271 -2.88 -23.25 23.58
C GLY A 271 -3.68 -24.48 23.17
N LEU A 272 -4.10 -25.28 24.15
CA LEU A 272 -5.05 -26.38 23.93
C LEU A 272 -6.47 -25.84 23.71
N PRO A 273 -7.29 -26.46 22.85
CA PRO A 273 -8.69 -26.09 22.72
C PRO A 273 -9.48 -26.41 24.00
N SER A 274 -10.55 -25.66 24.25
CA SER A 274 -11.55 -25.98 25.27
C SER A 274 -12.46 -27.12 24.82
N ALA A 275 -13.28 -27.67 25.73
CA ALA A 275 -14.26 -28.70 25.36
C ALA A 275 -15.28 -28.15 24.33
N PRO A 276 -15.81 -29.01 23.43
CA PRO A 276 -16.94 -28.66 22.57
C PRO A 276 -18.16 -28.23 23.39
N GLN A 277 -19.03 -27.42 22.78
CA GLN A 277 -20.20 -26.85 23.45
C GLN A 277 -21.49 -27.50 22.95
N ASP A 278 -22.51 -27.55 23.81
CA ASP A 278 -23.88 -27.96 23.46
C ASP A 278 -23.96 -29.24 22.64
N LEU A 279 -23.36 -30.31 23.17
CA LEU A 279 -23.54 -31.64 22.58
C LEU A 279 -25.01 -32.05 22.70
N VAL A 280 -25.64 -32.28 21.56
CA VAL A 280 -27.04 -32.69 21.44
C VAL A 280 -27.12 -34.00 20.67
N ALA A 281 -27.99 -34.88 21.14
CA ALA A 281 -28.33 -36.14 20.51
C ALA A 281 -29.77 -36.06 19.96
N SER A 282 -29.94 -36.06 18.64
CA SER A 282 -31.23 -35.93 17.96
C SER A 282 -31.62 -37.23 17.25
N THR A 283 -32.87 -37.66 17.45
CA THR A 283 -33.50 -38.79 16.75
C THR A 283 -34.52 -38.34 15.70
N ALA A 284 -34.82 -37.04 15.63
CA ALA A 284 -35.83 -36.49 14.74
C ALA A 284 -35.40 -36.69 13.27
N GLN A 285 -36.28 -37.28 12.45
CA GLN A 285 -36.11 -37.54 11.01
C GLN A 285 -35.20 -38.73 10.64
N MET A 286 -34.76 -39.56 11.58
CA MET A 286 -33.94 -40.75 11.31
C MET A 286 -34.71 -42.07 11.41
N SER A 287 -34.26 -43.09 10.68
CA SER A 287 -34.80 -44.45 10.79
C SER A 287 -34.48 -45.09 12.14
N ILE A 288 -35.20 -46.15 12.47
CA ILE A 288 -35.00 -47.01 13.66
C ILE A 288 -33.51 -47.34 13.88
N GLY A 289 -33.03 -47.22 15.12
CA GLY A 289 -31.66 -47.58 15.50
C GLY A 289 -30.59 -46.57 15.05
N ARG A 290 -30.99 -45.35 14.68
CA ARG A 290 -30.08 -44.26 14.30
C ARG A 290 -30.26 -43.02 15.18
N LEU A 291 -29.15 -42.34 15.42
CA LEU A 291 -29.06 -41.10 16.19
C LEU A 291 -28.09 -40.15 15.49
N GLN A 292 -28.40 -38.86 15.47
CA GLN A 292 -27.45 -37.83 15.04
C GLN A 292 -26.89 -37.12 16.27
N LEU A 293 -25.57 -37.11 16.41
CA LEU A 293 -24.86 -36.26 17.36
C LEU A 293 -24.50 -34.95 16.65
N SER A 294 -24.76 -33.84 17.31
CA SER A 294 -24.33 -32.51 16.85
C SER A 294 -23.82 -31.69 18.02
N TRP A 295 -22.76 -30.93 17.83
CA TRP A 295 -22.20 -30.02 18.83
C TRP A 295 -21.83 -28.68 18.21
N ARG A 296 -21.53 -27.70 19.05
CA ARG A 296 -20.90 -26.44 18.67
C ARG A 296 -19.39 -26.51 18.91
N PRO A 297 -18.58 -25.78 18.12
CA PRO A 297 -17.14 -25.70 18.34
C PRO A 297 -16.76 -25.20 19.75
N PRO A 298 -15.53 -25.50 20.21
CA PRO A 298 -14.97 -24.94 21.44
C PRO A 298 -15.11 -23.42 21.52
N ALA A 299 -15.35 -22.90 22.73
CA ALA A 299 -15.38 -21.45 22.97
C ALA A 299 -13.99 -20.82 22.79
N ASP A 300 -12.95 -21.58 23.17
CA ASP A 300 -11.55 -21.23 22.94
C ASP A 300 -10.90 -22.35 22.11
N THR A 301 -10.37 -22.00 20.94
CA THR A 301 -9.66 -22.96 20.08
C THR A 301 -8.17 -23.02 20.38
N GLY A 302 -7.69 -22.30 21.41
CA GLY A 302 -6.27 -22.14 21.68
C GLY A 302 -5.55 -21.28 20.62
N GLY A 303 -6.32 -20.54 19.81
CA GLY A 303 -5.82 -19.70 18.71
C GLY A 303 -5.54 -20.44 17.41
N ARG A 304 -5.95 -21.70 17.29
CA ARG A 304 -5.79 -22.49 16.07
C ARG A 304 -7.10 -22.71 15.32
N SER A 305 -7.00 -23.03 14.04
CA SER A 305 -8.12 -23.36 13.15
C SER A 305 -8.13 -24.81 12.69
N ASP A 306 -7.08 -25.58 13.02
CA ASP A 306 -6.91 -27.01 12.71
C ASP A 306 -7.62 -27.92 13.73
N ILE A 307 -8.76 -27.47 14.26
CA ILE A 307 -9.51 -28.20 15.29
C ILE A 307 -10.16 -29.44 14.65
N THR A 308 -9.89 -30.59 15.23
CA THR A 308 -10.54 -31.86 14.89
C THR A 308 -11.26 -32.45 16.09
N TYR A 309 -12.22 -33.34 15.84
CA TYR A 309 -12.98 -33.99 16.88
C TYR A 309 -12.78 -35.51 16.85
N ALA A 310 -12.83 -36.13 18.03
CA ALA A 310 -12.90 -37.56 18.19
C ALA A 310 -14.12 -37.92 19.04
N VAL A 311 -14.86 -38.94 18.62
CA VAL A 311 -16.08 -39.40 19.31
C VAL A 311 -15.84 -40.81 19.85
N VAL A 312 -16.04 -40.98 21.15
CA VAL A 312 -15.97 -42.26 21.85
C VAL A 312 -17.37 -42.67 22.26
N CYS A 313 -17.74 -43.92 21.97
CA CYS A 313 -19.01 -44.52 22.36
C CYS A 313 -18.78 -45.55 23.46
N GLU A 314 -19.52 -45.42 24.56
CA GLU A 314 -19.53 -46.36 25.67
C GLU A 314 -20.97 -46.79 26.01
N ARG A 315 -21.13 -48.05 26.39
CA ARG A 315 -22.38 -48.61 26.93
C ARG A 315 -22.22 -48.80 28.42
N CYS A 316 -23.06 -48.11 29.20
CA CYS A 316 -22.95 -48.11 30.65
C CYS A 316 -24.13 -48.84 31.31
N GLU A 317 -23.83 -49.88 32.09
CA GLU A 317 -24.79 -50.57 32.96
C GLU A 317 -24.42 -50.25 34.42
N GLY A 318 -25.15 -49.32 35.03
CA GLY A 318 -24.84 -48.84 36.38
C GLY A 318 -23.57 -47.98 36.42
N ARG A 319 -22.54 -48.42 37.17
CA ARG A 319 -21.23 -47.73 37.28
C ARG A 319 -20.15 -48.29 36.34
N ALA A 320 -20.44 -49.37 35.61
CA ALA A 320 -19.49 -50.00 34.69
C ALA A 320 -19.84 -49.61 33.24
N CYS A 321 -18.90 -48.96 32.57
CA CYS A 321 -18.99 -48.62 31.15
C CYS A 321 -18.03 -49.50 30.35
N GLN A 322 -18.50 -50.03 29.23
CA GLN A 322 -17.69 -50.78 28.26
C GLN A 322 -17.74 -50.08 26.90
N PRO A 323 -16.70 -50.17 26.06
CA PRO A 323 -16.76 -49.67 24.69
C PRO A 323 -17.97 -50.25 23.96
N CYS A 324 -18.61 -49.43 23.12
CA CYS A 324 -19.71 -49.92 22.27
C CYS A 324 -19.23 -51.07 21.37
N GLY A 325 -20.09 -52.07 21.14
CA GLY A 325 -19.76 -53.22 20.30
C GLY A 325 -19.52 -52.84 18.84
N GLU A 326 -18.78 -53.68 18.10
CA GLU A 326 -18.36 -53.45 16.70
C GLU A 326 -19.50 -53.19 15.71
N LYS A 327 -20.75 -53.51 16.10
CA LYS A 327 -21.94 -53.25 15.28
C LYS A 327 -22.27 -51.75 15.19
N VAL A 328 -21.95 -50.95 16.22
CA VAL A 328 -22.26 -49.52 16.22
C VAL A 328 -21.36 -48.79 15.22
N ARG A 329 -21.97 -48.16 14.21
CA ARG A 329 -21.23 -47.43 13.17
C ARG A 329 -21.39 -45.93 13.32
N LEU A 330 -20.27 -45.21 13.26
CA LEU A 330 -20.20 -43.76 13.21
C LEU A 330 -19.83 -43.33 11.78
N ASP A 331 -20.63 -42.43 11.21
CA ASP A 331 -20.43 -41.85 9.88
C ASP A 331 -20.53 -40.32 9.94
N PRO A 332 -19.47 -39.56 9.61
CA PRO A 332 -18.11 -40.02 9.25
C PRO A 332 -17.35 -40.66 10.44
N SER A 333 -16.14 -41.17 10.19
CA SER A 333 -15.30 -41.93 11.14
C SER A 333 -15.18 -41.30 12.54
N ASN A 334 -14.94 -42.11 13.56
CA ASN A 334 -14.91 -41.66 14.96
C ASN A 334 -13.72 -40.75 15.36
N THR A 335 -12.79 -40.46 14.45
CA THR A 335 -11.58 -39.63 14.68
C THR A 335 -11.35 -38.67 13.51
N ASP A 336 -10.56 -37.62 13.76
CA ASP A 336 -10.18 -36.58 12.79
C ASP A 336 -11.36 -35.88 12.09
N LEU A 337 -12.48 -35.80 12.80
CA LEU A 337 -13.69 -35.17 12.33
C LEU A 337 -13.51 -33.66 12.24
N LYS A 338 -13.78 -33.09 11.07
CA LYS A 338 -13.79 -31.62 10.86
C LYS A 338 -15.17 -31.01 11.03
N GLU A 339 -16.20 -31.81 10.77
CA GLU A 339 -17.59 -31.40 10.96
C GLU A 339 -18.02 -31.58 12.41
N THR A 340 -18.99 -30.77 12.85
CA THR A 340 -19.55 -30.84 14.21
C THR A 340 -20.79 -31.73 14.30
N ARG A 341 -20.85 -32.74 13.44
CA ARG A 341 -21.96 -33.70 13.37
C ARG A 341 -21.46 -35.08 13.00
N VAL A 342 -22.04 -36.11 13.61
CA VAL A 342 -21.82 -37.52 13.28
C VAL A 342 -23.12 -38.27 13.36
N THR A 343 -23.34 -39.16 12.41
CA THR A 343 -24.47 -40.09 12.41
C THR A 343 -24.04 -41.39 13.06
N VAL A 344 -24.75 -41.83 14.09
CA VAL A 344 -24.57 -43.13 14.74
C VAL A 344 -25.68 -44.07 14.31
N SER A 345 -25.34 -45.29 13.94
CA SER A 345 -26.28 -46.31 13.47
C SER A 345 -26.04 -47.68 14.10
N GLU A 346 -27.04 -48.57 13.98
CA GLU A 346 -27.05 -49.91 14.60
C GLU A 346 -27.10 -49.87 16.13
N LEU A 347 -27.77 -48.87 16.70
CA LEU A 347 -28.01 -48.78 18.14
C LEU A 347 -29.17 -49.68 18.58
N GLU A 348 -29.01 -50.37 19.70
CA GLU A 348 -30.07 -51.21 20.27
C GLU A 348 -31.09 -50.38 21.06
N PRO A 349 -32.41 -50.58 20.87
CA PRO A 349 -33.43 -49.90 21.65
C PRO A 349 -33.31 -50.21 23.15
N HIS A 350 -33.71 -49.25 24.00
CA HIS A 350 -33.75 -49.39 25.46
C HIS A 350 -32.41 -49.58 26.19
N LEU A 351 -31.27 -49.36 25.51
CA LEU A 351 -29.96 -49.29 26.15
C LEU A 351 -29.49 -47.84 26.33
N ASN A 352 -28.73 -47.60 27.40
CA ASN A 352 -28.12 -46.31 27.69
C ASN A 352 -26.71 -46.24 27.07
N TYR A 353 -26.55 -45.36 26.09
CA TYR A 353 -25.27 -45.06 25.47
C TYR A 353 -24.74 -43.73 25.97
N THR A 354 -23.44 -43.69 26.23
CA THR A 354 -22.68 -42.47 26.55
C THR A 354 -21.78 -42.15 25.38
N PHE A 355 -21.93 -40.95 24.82
CA PHE A 355 -21.06 -40.45 23.77
C PHE A 355 -20.20 -39.33 24.32
N THR A 356 -18.89 -39.46 24.17
CA THR A 356 -17.91 -38.45 24.58
C THR A 356 -17.25 -37.87 23.34
N VAL A 357 -17.36 -36.55 23.15
CA VAL A 357 -16.72 -35.82 22.06
C VAL A 357 -15.51 -35.07 22.61
N GLU A 358 -14.33 -35.32 22.06
CA GLU A 358 -13.07 -34.65 22.38
C GLU A 358 -12.69 -33.67 21.27
N ALA A 359 -12.37 -32.43 21.62
CA ALA A 359 -11.72 -31.47 20.71
C ALA A 359 -10.20 -31.63 20.77
N ARG A 360 -9.55 -31.69 19.60
CA ARG A 360 -8.11 -31.82 19.43
C ARG A 360 -7.59 -30.78 18.43
N SER A 361 -6.30 -30.50 18.49
CA SER A 361 -5.56 -29.61 17.59
C SER A 361 -4.14 -30.14 17.38
N GLY A 362 -3.36 -29.53 16.48
CA GLY A 362 -1.95 -29.91 16.25
C GLY A 362 -1.06 -29.85 17.50
N VAL A 363 -1.46 -29.11 18.55
CA VAL A 363 -0.71 -29.03 19.82
C VAL A 363 -1.25 -29.93 20.92
N SER A 364 -2.38 -30.61 20.71
CA SER A 364 -3.00 -31.47 21.73
C SER A 364 -2.13 -32.66 22.13
N GLN A 365 -1.19 -33.08 21.28
CA GLN A 365 -0.24 -34.16 21.58
C GLN A 365 0.81 -33.81 22.65
N PHE A 366 1.02 -32.51 22.92
CA PHE A 366 2.01 -32.05 23.91
C PHE A 366 1.46 -31.95 25.34
N SER A 367 0.20 -32.35 25.56
CA SER A 367 -0.43 -32.32 26.88
C SER A 367 -1.32 -33.53 27.13
N ASN A 368 -1.42 -33.93 28.40
CA ASN A 368 -2.33 -35.00 28.84
C ASN A 368 -3.75 -34.50 29.15
N LYS A 369 -4.01 -33.18 29.08
CA LYS A 369 -5.33 -32.60 29.34
C LYS A 369 -6.25 -32.82 28.13
N ARG A 370 -7.41 -33.44 28.36
CA ARG A 370 -8.41 -33.72 27.31
C ARG A 370 -9.58 -32.75 27.41
N ALA A 371 -10.00 -32.24 26.25
CA ALA A 371 -11.08 -31.29 26.12
C ALA A 371 -12.38 -32.00 25.68
N THR A 372 -13.09 -32.59 26.63
CA THR A 372 -14.22 -33.49 26.34
C THR A 372 -15.56 -33.00 26.86
N ILE A 373 -16.63 -33.32 26.15
CA ILE A 373 -18.03 -33.20 26.59
C ILE A 373 -18.74 -34.54 26.35
N SER A 374 -19.61 -34.95 27.27
CA SER A 374 -20.32 -36.23 27.19
C SER A 374 -21.83 -36.07 27.26
N ILE A 375 -22.57 -36.92 26.56
CA ILE A 375 -24.03 -37.02 26.62
C ILE A 375 -24.47 -38.46 26.82
N ASN A 376 -25.46 -38.66 27.69
CA ASN A 376 -26.10 -39.96 27.89
C ASN A 376 -27.45 -39.96 27.18
N THR A 377 -27.72 -40.97 26.37
CA THR A 377 -28.95 -41.06 25.57
C THR A 377 -29.47 -42.49 25.47
N ALA A 378 -30.80 -42.61 25.41
CA ALA A 378 -31.54 -43.85 25.22
C ALA A 378 -32.59 -43.65 24.12
N LEU A 379 -32.71 -44.63 23.22
CA LEU A 379 -33.68 -44.56 22.12
C LEU A 379 -35.09 -44.91 22.64
N HIS A 380 -35.99 -43.93 22.67
CA HIS A 380 -37.42 -44.10 22.97
C HIS A 380 -38.28 -43.81 21.74
N TYR A 381 -39.21 -44.73 21.42
CA TYR A 381 -40.18 -44.55 20.35
C TYR A 381 -41.37 -43.71 20.80
N THR A 382 -41.45 -42.46 20.33
CA THR A 382 -42.70 -41.71 20.35
C THR A 382 -42.81 -40.90 19.06
N GLY A 383 -43.77 -41.25 18.21
CA GLY A 383 -44.07 -40.51 16.99
C GLY A 383 -44.81 -39.21 17.27
N ARG A 384 -44.26 -38.08 16.80
CA ARG A 384 -44.94 -36.96 16.11
C ARG A 384 -43.93 -35.81 15.94
N CYS A 385 -43.89 -35.26 14.72
CA CYS A 385 -43.01 -34.16 14.31
C CYS A 385 -43.85 -32.89 14.14
N SER A 386 -43.44 -31.79 14.79
CA SER A 386 -43.52 -30.41 14.28
C SER A 386 -42.83 -29.49 15.29
N ASP A 387 -41.70 -28.91 14.91
CA ASP A 387 -41.53 -27.45 14.82
C ASP A 387 -40.15 -27.09 14.24
N GLN A 388 -40.19 -26.19 13.27
CA GLN A 388 -39.12 -25.93 12.29
C GLN A 388 -38.09 -24.93 12.81
N LEU A 389 -36.82 -25.34 12.89
CA LEU A 389 -35.67 -24.43 12.73
C LEU A 389 -35.41 -24.27 11.23
N LYS A 390 -35.53 -23.05 10.69
CA LYS A 390 -35.23 -22.76 9.28
C LYS A 390 -33.70 -22.71 9.07
N PRO A 391 -33.14 -23.37 8.04
CA PRO A 391 -31.73 -23.25 7.69
C PRO A 391 -31.40 -21.86 7.13
N LEU A 392 -30.18 -21.38 7.40
CA LEU A 392 -29.61 -20.17 6.77
C LEU A 392 -29.60 -20.37 5.25
N LYS A 393 -30.32 -19.51 4.54
CA LYS A 393 -30.44 -19.53 3.07
C LYS A 393 -29.27 -18.73 2.49
N THR A 394 -28.30 -19.37 1.86
CA THR A 394 -27.18 -18.71 1.15
C THR A 394 -27.52 -18.48 -0.33
N TYR A 395 -26.91 -17.48 -0.97
CA TYR A 395 -27.02 -17.27 -2.42
C TYR A 395 -26.52 -18.51 -3.19
N VAL A 396 -27.20 -18.83 -4.30
CA VAL A 396 -26.81 -19.90 -5.23
C VAL A 396 -26.59 -19.26 -6.59
N ASP A 397 -25.39 -19.42 -7.15
CA ASP A 397 -25.08 -18.86 -8.47
C ASP A 397 -25.96 -19.53 -9.55
N PRO A 398 -26.78 -18.77 -10.31
CA PRO A 398 -27.61 -19.33 -11.39
C PRO A 398 -26.83 -20.07 -12.49
N HIS A 399 -25.52 -19.84 -12.63
CA HIS A 399 -24.68 -20.59 -13.58
C HIS A 399 -24.40 -22.01 -13.11
N THR A 400 -24.72 -22.37 -11.85
CA THR A 400 -24.71 -23.77 -11.39
C THR A 400 -25.81 -24.62 -12.04
N TYR A 401 -26.74 -23.99 -12.78
CA TYR A 401 -27.74 -24.67 -13.59
C TYR A 401 -27.28 -24.70 -15.05
N GLU A 402 -27.36 -25.88 -15.67
CA GLU A 402 -27.03 -26.06 -17.10
C GLU A 402 -27.92 -25.23 -18.04
N ASP A 403 -29.14 -24.88 -17.59
CA ASP A 403 -30.10 -24.07 -18.33
C ASP A 403 -30.61 -22.87 -17.50
N PRO A 404 -30.35 -21.62 -17.95
CA PRO A 404 -30.85 -20.40 -17.30
C PRO A 404 -32.37 -20.37 -17.13
N ASN A 405 -33.15 -21.01 -18.02
CA ASN A 405 -34.59 -21.10 -17.85
C ASN A 405 -34.96 -21.93 -16.61
N THR A 406 -34.17 -22.96 -16.27
CA THR A 406 -34.35 -23.77 -15.06
C THR A 406 -34.06 -22.95 -13.79
N ALA A 407 -33.00 -22.14 -13.81
CA ALA A 407 -32.67 -21.23 -12.71
C ALA A 407 -33.78 -20.19 -12.47
N VAL A 408 -34.28 -19.57 -13.55
CA VAL A 408 -35.41 -18.63 -13.47
C VAL A 408 -36.67 -19.30 -12.94
N LEU A 409 -37.03 -20.50 -13.41
CA LEU A 409 -38.21 -21.22 -12.92
C LEU A 409 -38.11 -21.61 -11.44
N LYS A 410 -36.90 -21.74 -10.90
CA LYS A 410 -36.66 -22.06 -9.49
C LYS A 410 -36.79 -20.84 -8.57
N PHE A 411 -36.37 -19.66 -9.03
CA PHE A 411 -36.24 -18.47 -8.19
C PHE A 411 -37.22 -17.34 -8.52
N ALA A 412 -37.85 -17.36 -9.69
CA ALA A 412 -38.82 -16.36 -10.13
C ALA A 412 -40.20 -17.00 -10.38
N SER A 413 -41.25 -16.21 -10.14
CA SER A 413 -42.63 -16.63 -10.44
C SER A 413 -42.99 -16.28 -11.89
N GLU A 414 -43.49 -17.26 -12.64
CA GLU A 414 -44.01 -17.01 -14.00
C GLU A 414 -45.35 -16.26 -13.91
N ILE A 415 -45.46 -15.13 -14.62
CA ILE A 415 -46.65 -14.30 -14.69
C ILE A 415 -47.33 -14.53 -16.03
N HIS A 416 -48.64 -14.78 -16.00
CA HIS A 416 -49.43 -14.86 -17.22
C HIS A 416 -49.50 -13.48 -17.91
N PRO A 417 -49.26 -13.38 -19.24
CA PRO A 417 -49.21 -12.09 -19.93
C PRO A 417 -50.46 -11.20 -19.76
N SER A 418 -51.64 -11.80 -19.63
CA SER A 418 -52.89 -11.04 -19.41
C SER A 418 -52.97 -10.35 -18.05
N HIS A 419 -52.13 -10.73 -17.08
CA HIS A 419 -52.09 -10.09 -15.76
C HIS A 419 -51.21 -8.83 -15.77
N VAL A 420 -50.47 -8.56 -16.84
CA VAL A 420 -49.53 -7.44 -16.92
C VAL A 420 -49.97 -6.48 -18.02
N THR A 421 -50.22 -5.22 -17.66
CA THR A 421 -50.53 -4.17 -18.63
C THR A 421 -49.41 -3.14 -18.66
N LYS A 422 -48.74 -3.01 -19.82
CA LYS A 422 -47.76 -1.95 -20.06
C LYS A 422 -48.46 -0.61 -20.27
N GLN A 423 -47.92 0.45 -19.67
CA GLN A 423 -48.41 1.82 -19.81
C GLN A 423 -47.33 2.68 -20.48
N LYS A 424 -46.87 3.76 -19.82
CA LYS A 424 -45.84 4.67 -20.36
C LYS A 424 -44.43 4.08 -20.24
N VAL A 425 -43.58 4.39 -21.21
CA VAL A 425 -42.13 4.16 -21.11
C VAL A 425 -41.57 5.06 -20.02
N ILE A 426 -40.73 4.51 -19.14
CA ILE A 426 -40.07 5.22 -18.03
C ILE A 426 -38.55 5.23 -18.15
N GLY A 427 -37.98 4.40 -19.03
CA GLY A 427 -36.55 4.37 -19.29
C GLY A 427 -36.17 3.40 -20.40
N ALA A 428 -34.90 3.39 -20.77
CA ALA A 428 -34.32 2.44 -21.71
C ALA A 428 -33.08 1.80 -21.07
N GLY A 429 -33.11 0.49 -20.87
CA GLY A 429 -31.98 -0.29 -20.39
C GLY A 429 -31.19 -0.93 -21.53
N GLU A 430 -30.15 -1.70 -21.18
CA GLU A 430 -29.30 -2.44 -22.12
C GLU A 430 -30.14 -3.36 -23.04
N PHE A 431 -31.01 -4.15 -22.43
CA PHE A 431 -31.81 -5.17 -23.11
C PHE A 431 -33.06 -4.63 -23.82
N GLY A 432 -33.56 -3.45 -23.44
CA GLY A 432 -34.83 -2.93 -23.94
C GLY A 432 -35.47 -1.82 -23.11
N GLU A 433 -36.65 -1.43 -23.53
CA GLU A 433 -37.43 -0.38 -22.87
C GLU A 433 -37.97 -0.89 -21.54
N VAL A 434 -38.00 0.04 -20.58
CA VAL A 434 -38.60 -0.14 -19.26
C VAL A 434 -39.91 0.65 -19.25
N TYR A 435 -41.00 -0.02 -18.91
CA TYR A 435 -42.33 0.55 -18.86
C TYR A 435 -42.82 0.63 -17.42
N ARG A 436 -43.57 1.68 -17.08
CA ARG A 436 -44.52 1.58 -15.97
C ARG A 436 -45.67 0.68 -16.40
N GLY A 437 -46.18 -0.13 -15.50
CA GLY A 437 -47.36 -0.94 -15.76
C GLY A 437 -48.18 -1.26 -14.52
N ILE A 438 -49.21 -2.07 -14.72
CA ILE A 438 -50.07 -2.60 -13.67
C ILE A 438 -50.02 -4.12 -13.71
N LEU A 439 -49.79 -4.73 -12.55
CA LEU A 439 -49.92 -6.16 -12.31
C LEU A 439 -51.27 -6.44 -11.62
N LYS A 440 -52.11 -7.25 -12.26
CA LYS A 440 -53.42 -7.69 -11.78
C LYS A 440 -53.45 -9.21 -11.68
N ALA A 441 -52.93 -9.73 -10.58
CA ALA A 441 -53.00 -11.16 -10.29
C ALA A 441 -54.39 -11.54 -9.70
N PRO A 442 -54.93 -12.73 -9.99
CA PRO A 442 -56.19 -13.20 -9.43
C PRO A 442 -56.19 -13.15 -7.90
N GLY A 443 -57.18 -12.49 -7.30
CA GLY A 443 -57.31 -12.36 -5.85
C GLY A 443 -56.34 -11.38 -5.17
N ARG A 444 -55.54 -10.61 -5.93
CA ARG A 444 -54.69 -9.53 -5.40
C ARG A 444 -55.14 -8.15 -5.90
N LYS A 445 -54.83 -7.11 -5.12
CA LYS A 445 -55.05 -5.71 -5.53
C LYS A 445 -54.14 -5.36 -6.71
N GLU A 446 -54.65 -4.54 -7.63
CA GLU A 446 -53.85 -3.97 -8.71
C GLU A 446 -52.65 -3.21 -8.12
N THR A 447 -51.45 -3.57 -8.58
CA THR A 447 -50.18 -3.04 -8.05
C THR A 447 -49.39 -2.41 -9.19
N ALA A 448 -48.81 -1.22 -8.96
CA ALA A 448 -47.93 -0.57 -9.93
C ALA A 448 -46.59 -1.32 -9.99
N VAL A 449 -46.11 -1.56 -11.21
CA VAL A 449 -44.88 -2.34 -11.47
C VAL A 449 -44.00 -1.66 -12.52
N ALA A 450 -42.71 -1.94 -12.48
CA ALA A 450 -41.80 -1.66 -13.58
C ALA A 450 -41.63 -2.93 -14.43
N ILE A 451 -41.71 -2.78 -15.75
CA ILE A 451 -41.69 -3.89 -16.71
C ILE A 451 -40.51 -3.65 -17.65
N LYS A 452 -39.42 -4.38 -17.42
CA LYS A 452 -38.27 -4.42 -18.34
C LYS A 452 -38.61 -5.40 -19.46
N THR A 453 -38.43 -4.98 -20.71
CA THR A 453 -38.72 -5.82 -21.88
C THR A 453 -37.44 -6.13 -22.65
N LEU A 454 -37.41 -7.27 -23.34
CA LEU A 454 -36.32 -7.63 -24.24
C LEU A 454 -36.63 -7.17 -25.68
N LYS A 455 -35.70 -6.44 -26.32
CA LYS A 455 -35.87 -5.88 -27.68
C LYS A 455 -36.12 -6.98 -28.73
N PRO A 456 -36.92 -6.71 -29.77
CA PRO A 456 -37.01 -7.60 -30.93
C PRO A 456 -35.62 -7.83 -31.57
N GLY A 457 -35.33 -9.06 -32.01
CA GLY A 457 -34.06 -9.40 -32.67
C GLY A 457 -32.89 -9.67 -31.72
N TYR A 458 -33.16 -9.97 -30.44
CA TYR A 458 -32.13 -10.35 -29.47
C TYR A 458 -31.41 -11.65 -29.86
N THR A 459 -30.15 -11.77 -29.42
CA THR A 459 -29.37 -13.02 -29.45
C THR A 459 -29.72 -13.91 -28.25
N GLU A 460 -29.52 -15.23 -28.36
CA GLU A 460 -29.80 -16.13 -27.22
C GLU A 460 -28.97 -15.78 -25.98
N LYS A 461 -27.72 -15.32 -26.18
CA LYS A 461 -26.89 -14.81 -25.08
C LYS A 461 -27.53 -13.61 -24.38
N GLN A 462 -28.08 -12.64 -25.11
CA GLN A 462 -28.78 -11.50 -24.51
C GLN A 462 -30.05 -11.93 -23.77
N ARG A 463 -30.75 -12.95 -24.27
CA ARG A 463 -31.90 -13.54 -23.55
C ARG A 463 -31.48 -14.24 -22.27
N GLN A 464 -30.38 -14.99 -22.30
CA GLN A 464 -29.82 -15.66 -21.12
C GLN A 464 -29.34 -14.63 -20.08
N ASP A 465 -28.60 -13.61 -20.48
CA ASP A 465 -28.16 -12.53 -19.59
C ASP A 465 -29.37 -11.81 -18.95
N PHE A 466 -30.40 -11.50 -19.75
CA PHE A 466 -31.63 -10.88 -19.28
C PHE A 466 -32.38 -11.75 -18.25
N LEU A 467 -32.56 -13.03 -18.54
CA LEU A 467 -33.22 -13.97 -17.63
C LEU A 467 -32.36 -14.28 -16.39
N GLY A 468 -31.03 -14.31 -16.54
CA GLY A 468 -30.06 -14.45 -15.46
C GLY A 468 -30.25 -13.37 -14.40
N GLU A 469 -30.40 -12.11 -14.79
CA GLU A 469 -30.69 -11.00 -13.87
C GLU A 469 -31.92 -11.28 -12.99
N ALA A 470 -33.00 -11.78 -13.58
CA ALA A 470 -34.22 -12.15 -12.84
C ALA A 470 -34.01 -13.33 -11.88
N SER A 471 -33.23 -14.33 -12.27
CA SER A 471 -32.93 -15.48 -11.41
C SER A 471 -32.12 -15.09 -10.17
N ILE A 472 -31.25 -14.07 -10.27
CA ILE A 472 -30.51 -13.51 -9.14
C ILE A 472 -31.44 -12.73 -8.24
N MET A 473 -32.20 -11.79 -8.81
CA MET A 473 -33.17 -10.98 -8.06
C MET A 473 -34.16 -11.85 -7.28
N GLY A 474 -34.64 -12.94 -7.87
CA GLY A 474 -35.59 -13.86 -7.26
C GLY A 474 -35.09 -14.56 -5.98
N GLN A 475 -33.78 -14.56 -5.73
CA GLN A 475 -33.20 -15.15 -4.52
C GLN A 475 -33.22 -14.19 -3.32
N PHE A 476 -33.39 -12.89 -3.56
CA PHE A 476 -33.25 -11.85 -2.55
C PHE A 476 -34.61 -11.35 -2.06
N SER A 477 -34.71 -11.13 -0.75
CA SER A 477 -35.90 -10.59 -0.10
C SER A 477 -35.50 -9.72 1.09
N HIS A 478 -35.46 -8.41 0.86
CA HIS A 478 -35.10 -7.42 1.87
C HIS A 478 -35.71 -6.05 1.52
N GLN A 479 -36.03 -5.22 2.51
CA GLN A 479 -36.70 -3.93 2.31
C GLN A 479 -35.93 -2.99 1.37
N ASN A 480 -34.60 -2.99 1.46
CA ASN A 480 -33.70 -2.14 0.66
C ASN A 480 -33.08 -2.85 -0.56
N ILE A 481 -33.67 -3.95 -1.03
CA ILE A 481 -33.32 -4.61 -2.30
C ILE A 481 -34.53 -4.57 -3.21
N ILE A 482 -34.34 -4.28 -4.50
CA ILE A 482 -35.45 -4.24 -5.46
C ILE A 482 -36.15 -5.60 -5.52
N ARG A 483 -37.46 -5.60 -5.34
CA ARG A 483 -38.26 -6.83 -5.31
C ARG A 483 -38.70 -7.24 -6.70
N LEU A 484 -38.40 -8.49 -7.05
CA LEU A 484 -38.95 -9.15 -8.22
C LEU A 484 -40.41 -9.57 -7.94
N GLU A 485 -41.34 -9.14 -8.78
CA GLU A 485 -42.72 -9.64 -8.79
C GLU A 485 -42.83 -10.96 -9.57
N GLY A 486 -42.06 -11.06 -10.64
CA GLY A 486 -41.98 -12.26 -11.46
C GLY A 486 -41.47 -11.97 -12.86
N VAL A 487 -41.58 -12.97 -13.72
CA VAL A 487 -41.10 -12.96 -15.10
C VAL A 487 -42.20 -13.39 -16.06
N VAL A 488 -42.13 -12.95 -17.30
CA VAL A 488 -42.91 -13.50 -18.41
C VAL A 488 -41.93 -14.12 -19.38
N THR A 489 -41.89 -15.45 -19.46
CA THR A 489 -40.92 -16.18 -20.29
C THR A 489 -41.59 -16.98 -21.41
N LYS A 490 -42.86 -17.36 -21.24
CA LYS A 490 -43.62 -18.22 -22.17
C LYS A 490 -44.32 -17.50 -23.33
N PHE A 491 -44.07 -16.20 -23.52
CA PHE A 491 -44.71 -15.38 -24.56
C PHE A 491 -43.67 -14.69 -25.46
N LYS A 492 -44.10 -14.15 -26.62
CA LYS A 492 -43.22 -13.62 -27.69
C LYS A 492 -42.18 -12.58 -27.22
N HIS A 493 -42.43 -11.87 -26.12
CA HIS A 493 -41.49 -10.91 -25.54
C HIS A 493 -41.25 -11.25 -24.08
N ALA A 494 -40.00 -11.57 -23.74
CA ALA A 494 -39.60 -11.81 -22.37
C ALA A 494 -39.72 -10.52 -21.55
N MET A 495 -40.22 -10.63 -20.31
CA MET A 495 -40.37 -9.49 -19.41
C MET A 495 -39.88 -9.83 -18.00
N ILE A 496 -39.26 -8.85 -17.36
CA ILE A 496 -38.94 -8.87 -15.92
C ILE A 496 -39.84 -7.83 -15.27
N VAL A 497 -40.62 -8.25 -14.29
CA VAL A 497 -41.57 -7.40 -13.58
C VAL A 497 -41.07 -7.20 -12.16
N THR A 498 -40.73 -5.97 -11.81
CA THR A 498 -40.31 -5.58 -10.45
C THR A 498 -41.32 -4.63 -9.84
N GLU A 499 -41.21 -4.37 -8.54
CA GLU A 499 -41.91 -3.25 -7.94
C GLU A 499 -41.57 -1.92 -8.65
N TYR A 500 -42.53 -1.00 -8.67
CA TYR A 500 -42.34 0.32 -9.26
C TYR A 500 -41.69 1.28 -8.26
N MET A 501 -40.66 2.00 -8.70
CA MET A 501 -39.93 2.98 -7.91
C MET A 501 -40.21 4.35 -8.51
N GLU A 502 -41.14 5.10 -7.92
CA GLU A 502 -41.73 6.31 -8.53
C GLU A 502 -40.71 7.40 -8.88
N ASN A 503 -39.67 7.51 -8.06
CA ASN A 503 -38.66 8.57 -8.13
C ASN A 503 -37.43 8.16 -8.97
N GLY A 504 -37.42 6.95 -9.54
CA GLY A 504 -36.37 6.50 -10.45
C GLY A 504 -35.02 6.31 -9.76
N ALA A 505 -33.94 6.54 -10.52
CA ALA A 505 -32.57 6.37 -10.05
C ALA A 505 -32.14 7.51 -9.10
N LEU A 506 -31.40 7.16 -8.06
CA LEU A 506 -31.03 8.05 -6.97
C LEU A 506 -30.15 9.22 -7.43
N ASP A 507 -29.19 8.97 -8.33
CA ASP A 507 -28.32 10.02 -8.87
C ASP A 507 -29.10 11.13 -9.59
N LYS A 508 -30.10 10.75 -10.39
CA LYS A 508 -30.99 11.70 -11.05
C LYS A 508 -31.93 12.37 -10.06
N TYR A 509 -32.52 11.60 -9.15
CA TYR A 509 -33.41 12.13 -8.12
C TYR A 509 -32.73 13.21 -7.29
N LEU A 510 -31.48 13.00 -6.88
CA LEU A 510 -30.71 13.96 -6.11
C LEU A 510 -30.41 15.25 -6.90
N LYS A 511 -30.04 15.13 -8.18
CA LYS A 511 -29.83 16.31 -9.06
C LYS A 511 -31.09 17.14 -9.24
N ASP A 512 -32.23 16.46 -9.37
CA ASP A 512 -33.52 17.12 -9.55
C ASP A 512 -33.99 17.83 -8.26
N HIS A 513 -33.36 17.56 -7.11
CA HIS A 513 -33.68 18.12 -5.79
C HIS A 513 -32.43 18.69 -5.08
N ASP A 514 -31.48 19.22 -5.87
CA ASP A 514 -30.21 19.75 -5.36
C ASP A 514 -30.42 20.84 -4.30
N GLY A 515 -29.81 20.68 -3.13
CA GLY A 515 -29.94 21.59 -1.99
C GLY A 515 -31.30 21.59 -1.27
N GLU A 516 -32.30 20.82 -1.73
CA GLU A 516 -33.63 20.77 -1.10
C GLU A 516 -33.71 19.79 0.07
N MET A 517 -32.74 18.87 0.18
CA MET A 517 -32.76 17.78 1.13
C MET A 517 -31.84 18.02 2.33
N PRO A 518 -32.36 17.99 3.58
CA PRO A 518 -31.51 18.11 4.76
C PRO A 518 -30.60 16.88 4.91
N SER A 519 -29.41 17.07 5.47
CA SER A 519 -28.39 16.01 5.63
C SER A 519 -28.92 14.78 6.37
N PHE A 520 -29.85 14.95 7.32
CA PHE A 520 -30.50 13.83 8.00
C PHE A 520 -31.22 12.87 7.05
N GLN A 521 -31.90 13.41 6.04
CA GLN A 521 -32.63 12.63 5.05
C GLN A 521 -31.69 11.90 4.09
N LEU A 522 -30.60 12.56 3.69
CA LEU A 522 -29.51 11.96 2.91
C LEU A 522 -28.85 10.79 3.67
N VAL A 523 -28.57 10.98 4.97
CA VAL A 523 -28.05 9.92 5.84
C VAL A 523 -29.07 8.77 5.97
N GLY A 524 -30.36 9.07 6.01
CA GLY A 524 -31.44 8.08 5.97
C GLY A 524 -31.43 7.21 4.70
N MET A 525 -31.24 7.85 3.54
CA MET A 525 -31.06 7.16 2.26
C MET A 525 -29.83 6.24 2.28
N LEU A 526 -28.67 6.76 2.74
CA LEU A 526 -27.43 5.98 2.88
C LEU A 526 -27.59 4.79 3.80
N ARG A 527 -28.32 4.96 4.91
CA ARG A 527 -28.61 3.88 5.86
C ARG A 527 -29.43 2.77 5.21
N GLY A 528 -30.43 3.12 4.40
CA GLY A 528 -31.21 2.15 3.62
C GLY A 528 -30.32 1.34 2.65
N ILE A 529 -29.47 2.03 1.88
CA ILE A 529 -28.54 1.40 0.94
C ILE A 529 -27.58 0.46 1.69
N ALA A 530 -26.99 0.92 2.80
CA ALA A 530 -26.10 0.12 3.63
C ALA A 530 -26.78 -1.14 4.18
N ALA A 531 -28.06 -1.05 4.57
CA ALA A 531 -28.83 -2.20 5.03
C ALA A 531 -29.07 -3.23 3.91
N GLY A 532 -29.34 -2.77 2.68
CA GLY A 532 -29.42 -3.63 1.50
C GLY A 532 -28.10 -4.34 1.22
N MET A 533 -26.99 -3.60 1.23
CA MET A 533 -25.65 -4.18 1.00
C MET A 533 -25.18 -5.11 2.12
N LYS A 534 -25.56 -4.83 3.38
CA LYS A 534 -25.37 -5.78 4.49
C LYS A 534 -26.07 -7.10 4.19
N TYR A 535 -27.35 -7.04 3.80
CA TYR A 535 -28.12 -8.24 3.45
C TYR A 535 -27.45 -9.03 2.31
N LEU A 536 -27.00 -8.36 1.24
CA LEU A 536 -26.27 -9.03 0.14
C LEU A 536 -24.97 -9.68 0.64
N SER A 537 -24.20 -9.00 1.47
CA SER A 537 -22.98 -9.55 2.06
C SER A 537 -23.26 -10.75 2.97
N ASP A 538 -24.34 -10.72 3.77
CA ASP A 538 -24.75 -11.85 4.62
C ASP A 538 -25.23 -13.05 3.78
N MET A 539 -25.76 -12.78 2.57
CA MET A 539 -26.07 -13.79 1.56
C MET A 539 -24.85 -14.29 0.78
N SER A 540 -23.65 -13.78 1.08
CA SER A 540 -22.39 -14.02 0.35
C SER A 540 -22.43 -13.59 -1.12
N TYR A 541 -23.19 -12.53 -1.43
CA TYR A 541 -23.29 -11.94 -2.76
C TYR A 541 -22.47 -10.64 -2.86
N VAL A 542 -21.70 -10.50 -3.94
CA VAL A 542 -20.89 -9.30 -4.24
C VAL A 542 -21.50 -8.60 -5.45
N HIS A 543 -21.85 -7.32 -5.29
CA HIS A 543 -22.58 -6.54 -6.29
C HIS A 543 -21.69 -6.07 -7.46
N ARG A 544 -20.44 -5.68 -7.20
CA ARG A 544 -19.41 -5.27 -8.18
C ARG A 544 -19.67 -3.97 -8.96
N ASP A 545 -20.91 -3.50 -9.04
CA ASP A 545 -21.30 -2.22 -9.68
C ASP A 545 -22.25 -1.39 -8.79
N LEU A 546 -21.92 -1.29 -7.51
CA LEU A 546 -22.65 -0.41 -6.60
C LEU A 546 -22.34 1.06 -6.93
N ALA A 547 -23.36 1.81 -7.33
CA ALA A 547 -23.29 3.24 -7.67
C ALA A 547 -24.68 3.88 -7.49
N ALA A 548 -24.76 5.21 -7.32
CA ALA A 548 -26.06 5.88 -7.12
C ALA A 548 -27.05 5.68 -8.28
N ARG A 549 -26.56 5.57 -9.53
CA ARG A 549 -27.38 5.22 -10.72
C ARG A 549 -28.08 3.85 -10.63
N ASN A 550 -27.57 2.94 -9.80
CA ASN A 550 -28.09 1.59 -9.60
C ASN A 550 -28.91 1.48 -8.30
N ILE A 551 -29.18 2.60 -7.63
CA ILE A 551 -30.09 2.69 -6.50
C ILE A 551 -31.40 3.32 -6.97
N LEU A 552 -32.53 2.68 -6.68
CA LEU A 552 -33.85 3.21 -7.01
C LEU A 552 -34.54 3.80 -5.78
N VAL A 553 -35.35 4.83 -5.99
CA VAL A 553 -36.05 5.57 -4.94
C VAL A 553 -37.56 5.46 -5.16
N ASN A 554 -38.32 5.10 -4.12
CA ASN A 554 -39.77 5.08 -4.18
C ASN A 554 -40.38 6.40 -3.67
N SER A 555 -41.70 6.50 -3.75
CA SER A 555 -42.49 7.66 -3.27
C SER A 555 -42.32 7.98 -1.78
N ASN A 556 -41.91 7.00 -0.95
CA ASN A 556 -41.61 7.19 0.47
C ASN A 556 -40.13 7.51 0.72
N LEU A 557 -39.34 7.73 -0.34
CA LEU A 557 -37.90 8.00 -0.31
C LEU A 557 -37.07 6.86 0.26
N GLU A 558 -37.59 5.64 0.19
CA GLU A 558 -36.82 4.44 0.49
C GLU A 558 -35.91 4.10 -0.70
N CYS A 559 -34.61 4.00 -0.42
CA CYS A 559 -33.62 3.57 -1.38
C CYS A 559 -33.51 2.05 -1.44
N LYS A 560 -33.50 1.49 -2.65
CA LYS A 560 -33.32 0.06 -2.89
C LYS A 560 -32.20 -0.19 -3.90
N VAL A 561 -31.31 -1.11 -3.54
CA VAL A 561 -30.24 -1.58 -4.42
C VAL A 561 -30.84 -2.38 -5.57
N SER A 562 -30.38 -2.12 -6.79
CA SER A 562 -30.87 -2.74 -8.03
C SER A 562 -29.71 -2.98 -9.01
N ASP A 563 -30.04 -3.49 -10.19
CA ASP A 563 -29.09 -3.80 -11.28
C ASP A 563 -28.05 -4.87 -10.94
N PHE A 564 -28.52 -6.12 -10.99
CA PHE A 564 -27.71 -7.33 -10.80
C PHE A 564 -27.12 -7.86 -12.13
N GLY A 565 -27.19 -7.09 -13.22
CA GLY A 565 -26.91 -7.54 -14.58
C GLY A 565 -25.42 -7.77 -14.92
N LEU A 566 -24.50 -7.36 -14.06
CA LEU A 566 -23.04 -7.45 -14.28
C LEU A 566 -22.36 -8.63 -13.58
N SER A 567 -23.11 -9.52 -12.93
CA SER A 567 -22.56 -10.76 -12.36
C SER A 567 -22.25 -11.77 -13.48
N ARG A 568 -21.03 -11.70 -14.03
CA ARG A 568 -20.51 -12.68 -14.99
C ARG A 568 -19.42 -13.55 -14.36
N VAL A 569 -19.37 -14.78 -14.87
CA VAL A 569 -18.54 -15.94 -14.52
C VAL A 569 -17.08 -15.59 -14.23
N LEU A 570 -16.57 -16.16 -13.13
CA LEU A 570 -15.16 -16.49 -12.93
C LEU A 570 -15.02 -17.94 -13.39
N GLU A 571 -14.19 -18.22 -14.40
CA GLU A 571 -13.95 -19.60 -14.86
C GLU A 571 -13.13 -20.36 -13.80
N ASP A 572 -13.56 -21.59 -13.50
CA ASP A 572 -13.06 -22.45 -12.43
C ASP A 572 -11.67 -23.05 -12.77
N GLU A 573 -10.63 -22.68 -12.02
CA GLU A 573 -9.41 -23.48 -11.83
C GLU A 573 -8.92 -23.34 -10.37
N PRO A 574 -8.40 -24.43 -9.76
CA PRO A 574 -8.23 -24.55 -8.31
C PRO A 574 -6.88 -24.00 -7.84
N GLU A 575 -6.66 -22.69 -7.95
CA GLU A 575 -5.53 -22.02 -7.28
C GLU A 575 -5.78 -20.50 -7.13
N GLY A 576 -6.74 -20.12 -6.27
CA GLY A 576 -6.79 -18.84 -5.51
C GLY A 576 -6.49 -17.50 -6.20
N THR A 577 -6.55 -17.40 -7.53
CA THR A 577 -6.06 -16.24 -8.29
C THR A 577 -7.10 -15.81 -9.33
N TYR A 578 -7.88 -14.78 -9.00
CA TYR A 578 -9.06 -14.37 -9.76
C TYR A 578 -8.70 -13.34 -10.84
N THR A 579 -8.76 -13.69 -12.13
CA THR A 579 -8.75 -12.71 -13.24
C THR A 579 -9.94 -12.94 -14.17
N THR A 580 -10.76 -11.90 -14.40
CA THR A 580 -11.91 -11.96 -15.33
C THR A 580 -11.51 -11.56 -16.76
N SER A 581 -11.99 -12.30 -17.76
CA SER A 581 -11.92 -11.95 -19.18
C SER A 581 -13.14 -11.09 -19.61
N GLY A 582 -12.92 -9.83 -20.01
CA GLY A 582 -13.79 -9.16 -21.00
C GLY A 582 -15.04 -8.37 -20.57
N GLY A 583 -15.01 -7.57 -19.49
CA GLY A 583 -16.06 -6.57 -19.17
C GLY A 583 -15.48 -5.20 -18.76
N LYS A 584 -16.16 -4.09 -19.13
CA LYS A 584 -15.78 -2.71 -18.80
C LYS A 584 -16.03 -2.44 -17.31
N ILE A 585 -14.96 -2.28 -16.52
CA ILE A 585 -15.05 -1.96 -15.08
C ILE A 585 -15.46 -0.49 -14.89
N PRO A 586 -16.39 -0.18 -13.98
CA PRO A 586 -16.73 1.19 -13.60
C PRO A 586 -15.63 1.81 -12.70
N ILE A 587 -14.50 2.17 -13.31
CA ILE A 587 -13.24 2.56 -12.63
C ILE A 587 -13.44 3.50 -11.43
N ARG A 588 -14.31 4.51 -11.52
CA ARG A 588 -14.50 5.54 -10.47
C ARG A 588 -15.17 5.04 -9.19
N TRP A 589 -15.89 3.91 -9.27
CA TRP A 589 -16.54 3.27 -8.13
C TRP A 589 -15.77 2.06 -7.64
N THR A 590 -14.77 1.58 -8.38
CA THR A 590 -14.14 0.28 -8.13
C THR A 590 -12.92 0.42 -7.23
N ALA A 591 -12.79 -0.48 -6.25
CA ALA A 591 -11.66 -0.51 -5.34
C ALA A 591 -10.32 -0.80 -6.05
N PRO A 592 -9.17 -0.32 -5.53
CA PRO A 592 -7.86 -0.50 -6.16
C PRO A 592 -7.50 -1.96 -6.42
N GLU A 593 -7.79 -2.86 -5.46
CA GLU A 593 -7.52 -4.29 -5.61
C GLU A 593 -8.40 -4.98 -6.66
N ALA A 594 -9.60 -4.46 -6.89
CA ALA A 594 -10.53 -4.97 -7.90
C ALA A 594 -10.18 -4.44 -9.30
N ILE A 595 -9.59 -3.24 -9.40
CA ILE A 595 -9.03 -2.72 -10.66
C ILE A 595 -7.75 -3.47 -11.03
N ALA A 596 -6.79 -3.54 -10.11
CA ALA A 596 -5.45 -4.08 -10.37
C ALA A 596 -5.45 -5.61 -10.54
N TYR A 597 -6.20 -6.31 -9.69
CA TYR A 597 -6.12 -7.77 -9.57
C TYR A 597 -7.46 -8.46 -9.78
N ARG A 598 -8.51 -7.76 -10.23
CA ARG A 598 -9.87 -8.32 -10.41
C ARG A 598 -10.43 -9.02 -9.15
N LYS A 599 -9.96 -8.64 -7.96
CA LYS A 599 -10.38 -9.21 -6.66
C LYS A 599 -11.64 -8.51 -6.12
N PHE A 600 -12.81 -8.98 -6.53
CA PHE A 600 -14.10 -8.48 -6.04
C PHE A 600 -14.53 -9.22 -4.77
N THR A 601 -14.89 -8.48 -3.72
CA THR A 601 -15.34 -8.98 -2.42
C THR A 601 -16.35 -8.01 -1.78
N SER A 602 -17.02 -8.39 -0.68
CA SER A 602 -17.85 -7.43 0.07
C SER A 602 -17.06 -6.18 0.49
N ALA A 603 -15.74 -6.29 0.73
CA ALA A 603 -14.88 -5.16 1.05
C ALA A 603 -14.60 -4.22 -0.14
N SER A 604 -14.65 -4.74 -1.39
CA SER A 604 -14.60 -3.87 -2.57
C SER A 604 -15.94 -3.16 -2.79
N ASP A 605 -17.07 -3.80 -2.44
CA ASP A 605 -18.38 -3.12 -2.44
C ASP A 605 -18.47 -2.04 -1.35
N VAL A 606 -17.77 -2.20 -0.22
CA VAL A 606 -17.65 -1.15 0.81
C VAL A 606 -16.94 0.09 0.24
N TRP A 607 -15.91 -0.08 -0.59
CA TRP A 607 -15.28 1.04 -1.29
C TRP A 607 -16.28 1.74 -2.20
N SER A 608 -17.01 0.97 -3.02
CA SER A 608 -18.07 1.49 -3.90
C SER A 608 -19.14 2.23 -3.10
N PHE A 609 -19.51 1.72 -1.93
CA PHE A 609 -20.45 2.38 -1.02
C PHE A 609 -19.90 3.72 -0.52
N GLY A 610 -18.61 3.83 -0.21
CA GLY A 610 -17.98 5.12 0.11
C GLY A 610 -18.12 6.14 -1.03
N ILE A 611 -18.01 5.69 -2.29
CA ILE A 611 -18.26 6.55 -3.46
C ILE A 611 -19.75 6.92 -3.56
N VAL A 612 -20.67 6.00 -3.29
CA VAL A 612 -22.12 6.31 -3.22
C VAL A 612 -22.43 7.31 -2.11
N MET A 613 -21.77 7.20 -0.95
CA MET A 613 -21.88 8.20 0.12
C MET A 613 -21.48 9.58 -0.38
N TRP A 614 -20.39 9.67 -1.15
CA TRP A 614 -19.95 10.92 -1.76
C TRP A 614 -20.97 11.44 -2.78
N GLU A 615 -21.47 10.59 -3.69
CA GLU A 615 -22.50 10.96 -4.67
C GLU A 615 -23.76 11.48 -3.99
N VAL A 616 -24.22 10.86 -2.90
CA VAL A 616 -25.42 11.29 -2.17
C VAL A 616 -25.23 12.63 -1.50
N MET A 617 -24.09 12.83 -0.84
CA MET A 617 -23.78 14.09 -0.16
C MET A 617 -23.43 15.23 -1.13
N ALA A 618 -23.03 14.91 -2.37
CA ALA A 618 -22.78 15.86 -3.45
C ALA A 618 -23.94 15.92 -4.46
N PHE A 619 -25.16 15.55 -4.06
CA PHE A 619 -26.38 15.64 -4.87
C PHE A 619 -26.27 15.06 -6.30
N GLY A 620 -25.58 13.94 -6.43
CA GLY A 620 -25.43 13.19 -7.68
C GLY A 620 -24.28 13.66 -8.59
N GLU A 621 -23.39 14.52 -8.11
CA GLU A 621 -22.17 14.89 -8.84
C GLU A 621 -21.37 13.65 -9.30
N ARG A 622 -20.66 13.81 -10.42
CA ARG A 622 -19.84 12.74 -10.98
C ARG A 622 -18.53 12.62 -10.18
N PRO A 623 -18.20 11.45 -9.61
CA PRO A 623 -16.92 11.27 -8.90
C PRO A 623 -15.72 11.52 -9.83
N TYR A 624 -14.75 12.32 -9.36
CA TYR A 624 -13.53 12.72 -10.08
C TYR A 624 -13.81 13.38 -11.44
N TRP A 625 -14.85 14.22 -11.53
CA TRP A 625 -15.45 14.69 -12.79
C TRP A 625 -14.46 15.35 -13.77
N ASP A 626 -13.39 15.96 -13.27
CA ASP A 626 -12.33 16.66 -14.01
C ASP A 626 -11.22 15.73 -14.52
N MET A 627 -11.22 14.46 -14.10
CA MET A 627 -10.16 13.49 -14.41
C MET A 627 -10.60 12.46 -15.45
N SER A 628 -9.68 11.97 -16.27
CA SER A 628 -9.84 10.76 -17.09
C SER A 628 -9.79 9.49 -16.23
N ASN A 629 -10.25 8.35 -16.75
CA ASN A 629 -10.18 7.09 -16.00
C ASN A 629 -8.72 6.66 -15.70
N HIS A 630 -7.76 7.02 -16.56
CA HIS A 630 -6.35 6.74 -16.33
C HIS A 630 -5.80 7.55 -15.15
N GLU A 631 -6.13 8.84 -15.09
CA GLU A 631 -5.74 9.71 -13.97
C GLU A 631 -6.39 9.26 -12.66
N VAL A 632 -7.66 8.83 -12.69
CA VAL A 632 -8.32 8.27 -11.50
C VAL A 632 -7.58 7.04 -10.98
N MET A 633 -7.18 6.11 -11.85
CA MET A 633 -6.42 4.92 -11.44
C MET A 633 -5.06 5.27 -10.82
N LYS A 634 -4.38 6.28 -11.37
CA LYS A 634 -3.13 6.78 -10.79
C LYS A 634 -3.37 7.38 -9.40
N ALA A 635 -4.36 8.27 -9.29
CA ALA A 635 -4.66 8.98 -8.06
C ALA A 635 -5.03 8.05 -6.90
N ILE A 636 -5.92 7.07 -7.13
CA ILE A 636 -6.30 6.13 -6.07
C ILE A 636 -5.11 5.28 -5.58
N ASN A 637 -4.18 4.91 -6.48
CA ASN A 637 -2.97 4.13 -6.16
C ASN A 637 -1.95 4.96 -5.37
N GLU A 638 -1.88 6.26 -5.62
CA GLU A 638 -1.06 7.22 -4.87
C GLU A 638 -1.76 7.73 -3.59
N ALA A 639 -2.79 7.00 -3.13
CA ALA A 639 -3.56 7.27 -1.93
C ALA A 639 -4.40 8.57 -1.94
N PHE A 640 -4.60 9.21 -3.10
CA PHE A 640 -5.51 10.35 -3.22
C PHE A 640 -6.98 9.94 -3.07
N ARG A 641 -7.79 10.82 -2.48
CA ARG A 641 -9.22 10.62 -2.20
C ARG A 641 -10.03 11.85 -2.58
N LEU A 642 -11.34 11.67 -2.82
CA LEU A 642 -12.25 12.77 -3.10
C LEU A 642 -12.32 13.73 -1.91
N PRO A 643 -12.41 15.06 -2.14
CA PRO A 643 -12.63 16.03 -1.08
C PRO A 643 -14.03 15.88 -0.46
N ALA A 644 -14.23 16.47 0.72
CA ALA A 644 -15.56 16.50 1.33
C ALA A 644 -16.52 17.32 0.44
N PRO A 645 -17.75 16.83 0.18
CA PRO A 645 -18.79 17.65 -0.45
C PRO A 645 -19.13 18.88 0.39
N MET A 646 -19.67 19.92 -0.26
CA MET A 646 -20.17 21.11 0.43
C MET A 646 -21.23 20.71 1.47
N ASP A 647 -21.19 21.36 2.64
CA ASP A 647 -22.11 21.11 3.77
C ASP A 647 -22.17 19.65 4.24
N CYS A 648 -21.13 18.85 3.96
CA CYS A 648 -21.06 17.47 4.40
C CYS A 648 -20.69 17.38 5.89
N PRO A 649 -21.49 16.69 6.72
CA PRO A 649 -21.14 16.47 8.12
C PRO A 649 -19.82 15.69 8.27
N SER A 650 -18.94 16.15 9.16
CA SER A 650 -17.60 15.57 9.35
C SER A 650 -17.66 14.07 9.66
N ALA A 651 -18.63 13.64 10.47
CA ALA A 651 -18.79 12.22 10.80
C ALA A 651 -19.10 11.35 9.57
N VAL A 652 -19.87 11.87 8.61
CA VAL A 652 -20.20 11.16 7.37
C VAL A 652 -18.97 11.09 6.47
N TYR A 653 -18.23 12.19 6.32
CA TYR A 653 -17.00 12.19 5.52
C TYR A 653 -15.90 11.29 6.11
N GLN A 654 -15.75 11.25 7.44
CA GLN A 654 -14.82 10.31 8.09
C GLN A 654 -15.19 8.85 7.80
N LEU A 655 -16.48 8.51 7.76
CA LEU A 655 -16.92 7.19 7.35
C LEU A 655 -16.60 6.90 5.87
N MET A 656 -16.70 7.88 4.97
CA MET A 656 -16.24 7.73 3.58
C MET A 656 -14.74 7.39 3.52
N LEU A 657 -13.90 8.11 4.28
CA LEU A 657 -12.46 7.86 4.35
C LEU A 657 -12.14 6.45 4.88
N GLN A 658 -12.89 5.96 5.87
CA GLN A 658 -12.78 4.58 6.36
C GLN A 658 -13.14 3.54 5.28
N CYS A 659 -14.17 3.81 4.47
CA CYS A 659 -14.52 2.98 3.32
C CYS A 659 -13.43 2.97 2.24
N TRP A 660 -12.65 4.05 2.11
CA TRP A 660 -11.56 4.18 1.12
C TRP A 660 -10.16 3.87 1.65
N LEU A 661 -10.04 3.13 2.76
CA LEU A 661 -8.75 2.63 3.21
C LEU A 661 -8.12 1.72 2.14
N GLN A 662 -6.82 1.91 1.90
CA GLN A 662 -6.08 1.16 0.88
C GLN A 662 -6.10 -0.34 1.17
N ASP A 663 -5.84 -0.71 2.43
CA ASP A 663 -5.97 -2.08 2.91
C ASP A 663 -7.45 -2.45 3.11
N ARG A 664 -7.94 -3.34 2.25
CA ARG A 664 -9.33 -3.82 2.28
C ARG A 664 -9.75 -4.45 3.61
N SER A 665 -8.80 -5.02 4.37
CA SER A 665 -9.09 -5.67 5.65
C SER A 665 -9.41 -4.68 6.77
N LYS A 666 -8.99 -3.42 6.62
CA LYS A 666 -9.25 -2.34 7.57
C LYS A 666 -10.54 -1.58 7.31
N ARG A 667 -11.19 -1.80 6.16
CA ARG A 667 -12.48 -1.19 5.83
C ARG A 667 -13.58 -1.74 6.76
N PRO A 668 -14.55 -0.93 7.20
CA PRO A 668 -15.64 -1.39 8.04
C PRO A 668 -16.53 -2.38 7.26
N ARG A 669 -17.13 -3.37 7.95
CA ARG A 669 -18.13 -4.23 7.31
C ARG A 669 -19.46 -3.48 7.21
N PHE A 670 -20.33 -3.89 6.28
CA PHE A 670 -21.65 -3.26 6.13
C PHE A 670 -22.48 -3.28 7.43
N GLY A 671 -22.34 -4.30 8.28
CA GLY A 671 -22.97 -4.33 9.61
C GLY A 671 -22.48 -3.20 10.54
N ASP A 672 -21.19 -2.87 10.47
CA ASP A 672 -20.58 -1.77 11.24
C ASP A 672 -21.07 -0.42 10.69
N ILE A 673 -21.09 -0.26 9.35
CA ILE A 673 -21.58 0.93 8.65
C ILE A 673 -23.04 1.23 9.04
N VAL A 674 -23.93 0.24 8.98
CA VAL A 674 -25.34 0.40 9.38
C VAL A 674 -25.43 0.87 10.83
N SER A 675 -24.63 0.28 11.72
CA SER A 675 -24.61 0.64 13.14
C SER A 675 -24.12 2.07 13.38
N ILE A 676 -23.16 2.55 12.59
CA ILE A 676 -22.66 3.93 12.64
C ILE A 676 -23.74 4.89 12.14
N LEU A 677 -24.34 4.63 10.99
CA LEU A 677 -25.40 5.49 10.42
C LEU A 677 -26.63 5.54 11.33
N ASP A 678 -27.03 4.42 11.96
CA ASP A 678 -28.10 4.39 12.94
C ASP A 678 -27.80 5.26 14.17
N LYS A 679 -26.55 5.32 14.63
CA LYS A 679 -26.15 6.21 15.74
C LYS A 679 -26.22 7.68 15.34
N LEU A 680 -25.79 8.02 14.12
CA LEU A 680 -25.88 9.39 13.59
C LEU A 680 -27.33 9.86 13.46
N LEU A 681 -28.22 8.99 12.95
CA LEU A 681 -29.65 9.30 12.85
C LEU A 681 -30.34 9.45 14.22
N LYS A 682 -29.88 8.71 15.24
CA LYS A 682 -30.41 8.87 16.61
C LYS A 682 -29.93 10.14 17.31
N SER A 683 -28.86 10.77 16.82
CA SER A 683 -28.21 11.92 17.46
C SER A 683 -28.02 13.06 16.43
N PRO A 684 -29.07 13.83 16.10
CA PRO A 684 -29.00 14.86 15.04
C PRO A 684 -27.90 15.91 15.25
N ASP A 685 -27.52 16.18 16.51
CA ASP A 685 -26.41 17.08 16.83
C ASP A 685 -25.07 16.61 16.25
N SER A 686 -24.87 15.30 16.07
CA SER A 686 -23.66 14.72 15.47
C SER A 686 -23.49 15.09 13.99
N LEU A 687 -24.56 15.58 13.34
CA LEU A 687 -24.53 16.02 11.94
C LEU A 687 -24.28 17.53 11.78
N LYS A 688 -24.16 18.29 12.89
CA LYS A 688 -23.97 19.76 12.84
C LYS A 688 -22.54 20.18 12.49
N ALA A 689 -21.54 19.38 12.89
CA ALA A 689 -20.15 19.66 12.57
C ALA A 689 -19.90 19.37 11.09
N ILE A 690 -19.51 20.40 10.32
CA ILE A 690 -19.26 20.31 8.87
C ILE A 690 -17.77 20.07 8.63
N ALA A 691 -17.42 19.24 7.66
CA ALA A 691 -16.03 19.02 7.25
C ALA A 691 -15.47 20.26 6.52
N ASP A 692 -14.20 20.60 6.76
CA ASP A 692 -13.55 21.73 6.08
C ASP A 692 -13.59 21.57 4.55
N PHE A 693 -14.36 22.45 3.90
CA PHE A 693 -14.54 22.56 2.46
C PHE A 693 -13.69 23.71 1.93
N ASP A 694 -12.67 23.43 1.10
CA ASP A 694 -11.97 24.46 0.32
C ASP A 694 -12.34 24.30 -1.17
N PRO A 695 -13.08 25.25 -1.77
CA PRO A 695 -13.52 25.18 -3.16
C PRO A 695 -12.37 25.21 -4.19
N ARG A 696 -11.13 25.49 -3.77
CA ARG A 696 -9.93 25.45 -4.62
C ARG A 696 -9.20 24.10 -4.57
N VAL A 697 -9.60 23.21 -3.67
CA VAL A 697 -8.95 21.90 -3.47
C VAL A 697 -9.76 20.85 -4.24
N SER A 698 -9.41 20.62 -5.51
CA SER A 698 -9.96 19.50 -6.29
C SER A 698 -9.49 18.14 -5.77
N ILE A 699 -8.37 18.10 -5.04
CA ILE A 699 -7.75 16.89 -4.49
C ILE A 699 -7.06 17.22 -3.16
N ARG A 700 -7.38 16.51 -2.07
CA ARG A 700 -6.58 16.60 -0.83
C ARG A 700 -5.25 15.85 -1.05
N LEU A 701 -4.13 16.56 -0.88
CA LEU A 701 -2.82 15.95 -0.61
C LEU A 701 -2.95 15.01 0.61
N PRO A 702 -2.07 14.00 0.76
CA PRO A 702 -2.10 13.08 1.90
C PRO A 702 -2.34 13.85 3.20
N SER A 703 -3.32 13.38 3.98
CA SER A 703 -3.67 13.95 5.28
C SER A 703 -2.42 14.28 6.09
N THR A 704 -2.45 15.34 6.90
CA THR A 704 -1.43 15.66 7.92
C THR A 704 -1.43 14.63 9.08
N SER A 705 -1.72 13.37 8.76
CA SER A 705 -1.85 12.25 9.67
C SER A 705 -0.93 11.14 9.18
N GLY A 706 -0.15 10.57 10.09
CA GLY A 706 0.72 9.44 9.80
C GLY A 706 -0.04 8.23 9.27
N SER A 707 0.69 7.19 8.90
CA SER A 707 0.17 5.91 8.38
C SER A 707 -0.80 5.19 9.32
N ASP A 708 -0.95 5.67 10.55
CA ASP A 708 -1.82 5.19 11.62
C ASP A 708 -3.03 6.12 11.93
N GLY A 709 -3.18 7.23 11.21
CA GLY A 709 -4.23 8.21 11.46
C GLY A 709 -4.00 9.09 12.70
N SER A 710 -2.82 9.02 13.32
CA SER A 710 -2.43 9.93 14.40
C SER A 710 -1.93 11.28 13.84
N PRO A 711 -2.23 12.42 14.48
CA PRO A 711 -1.70 13.71 14.07
C PRO A 711 -0.17 13.74 14.25
N PHE A 712 0.55 14.29 13.25
CA PHE A 712 2.01 14.45 13.32
C PHE A 712 2.42 15.22 14.57
N ARG A 713 3.45 14.73 15.27
CA ARG A 713 3.89 15.28 16.57
C ARG A 713 4.80 16.49 16.39
N SER A 714 5.33 16.70 15.18
CA SER A 714 6.17 17.86 14.86
C SER A 714 6.06 18.25 13.37
N VAL A 715 6.41 19.50 13.08
CA VAL A 715 6.50 20.02 11.70
C VAL A 715 7.56 19.25 10.89
N ALA A 716 8.64 18.80 11.52
CA ALA A 716 9.69 18.01 10.89
C ALA A 716 9.19 16.62 10.44
N GLU A 717 8.44 15.93 11.29
CA GLU A 717 7.82 14.63 10.99
C GLU A 717 6.81 14.74 9.84
N TRP A 718 6.02 15.83 9.83
CA TRP A 718 5.11 16.12 8.73
C TRP A 718 5.84 16.41 7.41
N LEU A 719 6.85 17.29 7.42
CA LEU A 719 7.67 17.63 6.26
C LEU A 719 8.39 16.40 5.70
N GLU A 720 8.87 15.50 6.56
CA GLU A 720 9.46 14.21 6.17
C GLU A 720 8.43 13.31 5.49
N SER A 721 7.19 13.24 6.00
CA SER A 721 6.13 12.42 5.39
C SER A 721 5.77 12.84 3.96
N ILE A 722 5.85 14.15 3.66
CA ILE A 722 5.57 14.70 2.33
C ILE A 722 6.85 14.89 1.49
N LYS A 723 7.99 14.35 1.96
CA LYS A 723 9.31 14.43 1.30
C LYS A 723 9.79 15.87 1.05
N MET A 724 9.51 16.76 1.99
CA MET A 724 9.89 18.17 2.01
C MET A 724 10.78 18.50 3.22
N SER A 725 11.47 17.51 3.79
CA SER A 725 12.31 17.68 5.00
C SER A 725 13.39 18.75 4.86
N GLN A 726 13.85 19.03 3.65
CA GLN A 726 14.79 20.11 3.33
C GLN A 726 14.31 21.51 3.70
N TYR A 727 13.00 21.73 3.90
CA TYR A 727 12.43 23.03 4.29
C TYR A 727 12.22 23.16 5.80
N SER A 728 12.61 22.16 6.60
CA SER A 728 12.41 22.16 8.06
C SER A 728 13.06 23.36 8.75
N GLU A 729 14.25 23.75 8.27
CA GLU A 729 14.96 24.92 8.79
C GLU A 729 14.24 26.24 8.40
N ASN A 730 13.70 26.33 7.18
CA ASN A 730 12.93 27.48 6.72
C ASN A 730 11.66 27.71 7.57
N PHE A 731 10.95 26.64 7.93
CA PHE A 731 9.78 26.70 8.81
C PHE A 731 10.15 27.12 10.23
N SER A 732 11.28 26.61 10.74
CA SER A 732 11.81 26.99 12.05
C SER A 732 12.23 28.45 12.11
N ILE A 733 12.90 28.97 11.07
CA ILE A 733 13.28 30.39 10.94
C ILE A 733 12.05 31.29 10.85
N ALA A 734 10.98 30.83 10.20
CA ALA A 734 9.70 31.53 10.11
C ALA A 734 8.86 31.44 11.39
N GLY A 735 9.34 30.77 12.46
CA GLY A 735 8.62 30.62 13.73
C GLY A 735 7.45 29.62 13.71
N ILE A 736 7.38 28.78 12.68
CA ILE A 736 6.33 27.77 12.49
C ILE A 736 6.87 26.44 13.02
N VAL A 737 6.58 26.17 14.29
CA VAL A 737 7.15 25.03 15.05
C VAL A 737 6.10 24.03 15.51
N SER A 738 4.82 24.30 15.27
CA SER A 738 3.70 23.42 15.61
C SER A 738 2.77 23.18 14.42
N MET A 739 2.07 22.04 14.41
CA MET A 739 1.11 21.71 13.35
C MET A 739 -0.09 22.65 13.31
N GLU A 740 -0.47 23.27 14.43
CA GLU A 740 -1.54 24.27 14.48
C GLU A 740 -1.17 25.53 13.69
N GLN A 741 0.10 25.96 13.73
CA GLN A 741 0.60 27.07 12.94
C GLN A 741 0.70 26.73 11.46
N VAL A 742 1.09 25.49 11.13
CA VAL A 742 1.11 24.99 9.74
C VAL A 742 -0.28 25.06 9.12
N LEU A 743 -1.33 24.70 9.88
CA LEU A 743 -2.72 24.76 9.42
C LEU A 743 -3.23 26.20 9.19
N GLN A 744 -2.58 27.20 9.76
CA GLN A 744 -2.93 28.62 9.58
C GLN A 744 -2.16 29.28 8.44
N MET A 745 -1.21 28.59 7.80
CA MET A 745 -0.45 29.12 6.68
C MET A 745 -1.33 29.33 5.46
N LYS A 746 -1.08 30.43 4.75
CA LYS A 746 -1.66 30.72 3.43
C LYS A 746 -0.61 30.44 2.36
N SER A 747 -1.06 30.23 1.12
CA SER A 747 -0.18 29.91 -0.01
C SER A 747 0.66 31.07 -0.52
N GLU A 748 0.47 32.29 0.00
CA GLU A 748 1.13 33.52 -0.47
C GLU A 748 2.49 33.76 0.21
#